data_AF-A0AAW3BP58-F1
#
_entry.id   AF-A0AAW3BP58-F1
#
_cell.length_a   1.000
_cell.length_b   1.000
_cell.length_c   1.000
_cell.angle_alpha   90.00
_cell.angle_beta   90.00
_cell.angle_gamma   90.00
#
_symmetry.space_group_name_H-M   'P 1'
#
loop_
_entity.id
_entity.type
_entity.pdbx_description
1 polymer ?
#
loop_
_entity_poly.entity_id
_entity_poly.type
_entity_poly.pdbx_seq_one_letter_code
_entity_poly.pdbx_strand_id
1 'polypeptide(L)'
;MAPYSQCLTTALLLSTLNLTSVPIPEFNESLLGVHAFNLTCFDVYLRGLGTNWTGTTSYLGITEGGNFSCRTNLTALSYAGTVLADVAVYPSMVELTRTVEDPSSEFTCITNASSVTACNVNISLLSLRADPPSVLIDLLLRQAEAYMKTHLADYVCKVMVPRLQSSILNQTYPYTPAPRPENRTAIAVTDSPFMRALINIFNSVDVAGLQFFVSPEQSRIKLLIYHLGGARIGYAGNFVASSPGESALDWAQRMVDAYILGAAPHPFPLYKLPGMIGDALVELNTSNTLFASLDVDFSIAASLNNWVTIYVTPGVSIANLQIQAPGDGLGSLLTHELSPLLEKAINAKLVSTLAALAGNVSSDVSNSNTTNDTVTFFFGEETHVRDSPLMVPLICVGVVGALVGGLLVYRNVRQHRKKPVLSSATGTPLSTFRIVAEDVFLVSGVLLCLLLFTASNTMTGATVVLGGEMRTYAFSLSNTITDLWHAGLIPLSICVFVFSGVYPYVKMLSIVGFTVWAHRPTSRILRLIDCLGKLSLIDAFALMVMVSGLDIPNIADVRIHLSFYLFMYATLLSIAIGNYAALLWRAGTTLRNDGISVANTSSNSTFADDAEPMAVPSVVPSRQHMTPIDHTMSPVDDATQLRSGENCVSRRRQVARYLLCFPSLFMFACSIPAWVLPSFRYQIGGFARLLTPVSKSLSLWSLSSLGNRSDAYDILLVAFFTILVAPCLYVALYPKCRFLASWCGADVLVLACVIGLIQLQQFVRFVLGKKMDIFYTAHASLLWPMFLVAAASVLVWVYIVRDIFHVTSIRKSLPTVPPPA
;
A
#
# COMPACT_ATOMS: atom_id res chain seq x y z
N MET A 1 -39.27 25.32 -1.36
CA MET A 1 -38.56 24.50 -0.36
C MET A 1 -39.60 24.04 0.64
N ALA A 2 -40.17 22.84 0.45
CA ALA A 2 -41.01 22.22 1.48
C ALA A 2 -40.10 21.75 2.63
N PRO A 3 -40.56 21.79 3.89
CA PRO A 3 -39.79 21.25 5.00
C PRO A 3 -39.51 19.77 4.72
N TYR A 4 -38.24 19.37 4.72
CA TYR A 4 -37.84 17.99 4.54
C TYR A 4 -38.50 17.13 5.62
N SER A 5 -39.32 16.15 5.22
CA SER A 5 -39.77 15.12 6.14
C SER A 5 -38.56 14.29 6.56
N GLN A 6 -38.37 14.08 7.85
CA GLN A 6 -37.27 13.31 8.43
C GLN A 6 -37.35 11.80 8.19
N CYS A 7 -38.42 11.32 7.56
CA CYS A 7 -38.63 9.92 7.18
C CYS A 7 -38.11 9.63 5.78
N LEU A 8 -37.79 8.37 5.50
CA LEU A 8 -37.31 7.97 4.19
C LEU A 8 -38.39 8.26 3.16
N THR A 9 -38.07 9.13 2.21
CA THR A 9 -38.92 9.37 1.05
C THR A 9 -38.31 8.73 -0.17
N THR A 10 -39.10 7.95 -0.89
CA THR A 10 -38.64 7.31 -2.14
C THR A 10 -39.67 7.53 -3.22
N ALA A 11 -39.25 8.09 -4.34
CA ALA A 11 -40.02 8.09 -5.57
C ALA A 11 -39.36 7.11 -6.54
N LEU A 12 -40.15 6.17 -7.05
CA LEU A 12 -39.73 5.24 -8.09
C LEU A 12 -40.67 5.44 -9.27
N LEU A 13 -40.19 6.07 -10.34
CA LEU A 13 -40.92 6.20 -11.59
C LEU A 13 -40.27 5.28 -12.62
N LEU A 14 -41.05 4.43 -13.27
CA LEU A 14 -40.60 3.49 -14.28
C LEU A 14 -41.41 3.77 -15.55
N SER A 15 -40.75 4.21 -16.62
CA SER A 15 -41.44 4.37 -17.92
C SER A 15 -41.90 3.02 -18.43
N THR A 16 -41.03 2.01 -18.33
CA THR A 16 -41.28 0.66 -18.81
C THR A 16 -40.62 -0.37 -17.89
N LEU A 17 -41.39 -1.38 -17.49
CA LEU A 17 -40.90 -2.57 -16.80
C LEU A 17 -41.10 -3.75 -17.74
N ASN A 18 -40.01 -4.34 -18.24
CA ASN A 18 -40.04 -5.49 -19.14
C ASN A 18 -39.23 -6.64 -18.53
N LEU A 19 -39.88 -7.47 -17.73
CA LEU A 19 -39.25 -8.63 -17.11
C LEU A 19 -39.58 -9.91 -17.88
N THR A 20 -38.57 -10.73 -18.14
CA THR A 20 -38.70 -11.98 -18.86
C THR A 20 -38.32 -13.17 -17.98
N SER A 21 -39.23 -14.13 -17.81
CA SER A 21 -39.03 -15.33 -16.99
C SER A 21 -38.81 -15.04 -15.50
N VAL A 22 -39.74 -14.29 -14.89
CA VAL A 22 -39.80 -14.06 -13.44
C VAL A 22 -40.46 -15.26 -12.76
N PRO A 23 -39.72 -16.10 -12.02
CA PRO A 23 -40.34 -17.11 -11.18
C PRO A 23 -40.98 -16.44 -9.96
N ILE A 24 -42.19 -16.88 -9.59
CA ILE A 24 -42.80 -16.53 -8.31
C ILE A 24 -42.44 -17.66 -7.34
N PRO A 25 -41.41 -17.47 -6.49
CA PRO A 25 -40.96 -18.51 -5.58
C PRO A 25 -42.10 -18.90 -4.64
N GLU A 26 -42.16 -20.18 -4.28
CA GLU A 26 -43.07 -20.72 -3.24
C GLU A 26 -44.56 -20.73 -3.62
N PHE A 27 -44.91 -20.47 -4.89
CA PHE A 27 -46.27 -20.72 -5.37
C PHE A 27 -46.54 -22.24 -5.43
N ASN A 28 -47.30 -22.74 -4.47
CA ASN A 28 -47.78 -24.12 -4.37
C ASN A 28 -49.14 -24.15 -3.68
N GLU A 29 -50.20 -24.04 -4.47
CA GLU A 29 -51.58 -23.96 -3.97
C GLU A 29 -52.34 -25.22 -4.33
N SER A 30 -53.16 -25.71 -3.38
CA SER A 30 -53.98 -26.89 -3.57
C SER A 30 -55.42 -26.62 -3.20
N LEU A 31 -56.35 -26.80 -4.15
CA LEU A 31 -57.78 -26.64 -3.92
C LEU A 31 -58.55 -27.77 -4.58
N LEU A 32 -59.35 -28.52 -3.81
CA LEU A 32 -60.25 -29.57 -4.32
C LEU A 32 -59.55 -30.61 -5.22
N GLY A 33 -58.32 -31.01 -4.89
CA GLY A 33 -57.54 -31.97 -5.67
C GLY A 33 -56.88 -31.41 -6.94
N VAL A 34 -56.96 -30.08 -7.14
CA VAL A 34 -56.18 -29.32 -8.12
C VAL A 34 -54.97 -28.73 -7.41
N HIS A 35 -53.78 -29.12 -7.84
CA HIS A 35 -52.51 -28.63 -7.35
C HIS A 35 -51.84 -27.77 -8.42
N ALA A 36 -51.65 -26.49 -8.13
CA ALA A 36 -50.96 -25.53 -8.99
C ALA A 36 -49.62 -25.14 -8.36
N PHE A 37 -48.51 -25.31 -9.07
CA PHE A 37 -47.17 -25.04 -8.55
C PHE A 37 -46.24 -24.45 -9.61
N ASN A 38 -45.16 -23.79 -9.17
CA ASN A 38 -44.12 -23.24 -10.06
C ASN A 38 -44.66 -22.20 -11.06
N LEU A 39 -45.36 -21.18 -10.53
CA LEU A 39 -45.83 -20.05 -11.32
C LEU A 39 -44.63 -19.23 -11.82
N THR A 40 -44.52 -19.06 -13.14
CA THR A 40 -43.46 -18.31 -13.79
C THR A 40 -44.07 -17.34 -14.80
N CYS A 41 -43.79 -16.05 -14.68
CA CYS A 41 -44.24 -15.03 -15.62
C CYS A 41 -43.16 -14.77 -16.65
N PHE A 42 -43.36 -15.24 -17.88
CA PHE A 42 -42.34 -15.21 -18.92
C PHE A 42 -42.30 -13.88 -19.68
N ASP A 43 -43.38 -13.11 -19.65
CA ASP A 43 -43.46 -11.76 -20.21
C ASP A 43 -44.25 -10.86 -19.25
N VAL A 44 -43.58 -9.95 -18.57
CA VAL A 44 -44.18 -8.95 -17.69
C VAL A 44 -43.85 -7.58 -18.25
N TYR A 45 -44.84 -6.95 -18.86
CA TYR A 45 -44.72 -5.66 -19.51
C TYR A 45 -45.63 -4.63 -18.85
N LEU A 46 -45.08 -3.72 -18.06
CA LEU A 46 -45.82 -2.57 -17.50
C LEU A 46 -45.27 -1.26 -18.05
N ARG A 47 -46.14 -0.28 -18.24
CA ARG A 47 -45.78 1.09 -18.61
C ARG A 47 -46.31 2.11 -17.59
N GLY A 48 -45.47 3.11 -17.31
CA GLY A 48 -45.82 4.21 -16.42
C GLY A 48 -46.09 3.76 -14.98
N LEU A 49 -45.27 2.84 -14.46
CA LEU A 49 -45.35 2.39 -13.07
C LEU A 49 -44.67 3.45 -12.18
N GLY A 50 -45.44 4.11 -11.33
CA GLY A 50 -44.97 5.13 -10.41
C GLY A 50 -45.27 4.75 -8.97
N THR A 51 -44.29 4.83 -8.09
CA THR A 51 -44.48 4.78 -6.65
C THR A 51 -43.92 6.04 -6.03
N ASN A 52 -44.63 6.59 -5.04
CA ASN A 52 -44.14 7.71 -4.27
C ASN A 52 -44.44 7.44 -2.80
N TRP A 53 -43.39 7.33 -2.01
CA TRP A 53 -43.45 7.05 -0.59
C TRP A 53 -43.01 8.31 0.13
N THR A 54 -43.96 8.98 0.77
CA THR A 54 -43.73 10.11 1.66
C THR A 54 -43.95 9.66 3.10
N GLY A 55 -43.53 10.44 4.11
CA GLY A 55 -43.70 10.06 5.52
C GLY A 55 -45.14 9.72 5.93
N THR A 56 -46.15 10.30 5.27
CA THR A 56 -47.58 10.12 5.61
C THR A 56 -48.42 9.48 4.52
N THR A 57 -47.94 9.44 3.28
CA THR A 57 -48.69 8.84 2.17
C THR A 57 -47.78 7.91 1.36
N SER A 58 -48.33 6.77 0.96
CA SER A 58 -47.69 5.86 0.02
C SER A 58 -48.60 5.72 -1.20
N TYR A 59 -48.06 6.02 -2.35
CA TYR A 59 -48.75 5.99 -3.64
C TYR A 59 -48.13 4.90 -4.50
N LEU A 60 -48.97 4.08 -5.13
CA LEU A 60 -48.61 3.11 -6.15
C LEU A 60 -49.59 3.26 -7.32
N GLY A 61 -49.09 3.65 -8.49
CA GLY A 61 -49.90 3.88 -9.67
C GLY A 61 -49.29 3.29 -10.93
N ILE A 62 -50.14 2.94 -11.87
CA ILE A 62 -49.80 2.53 -13.24
C ILE A 62 -50.57 3.48 -14.15
N THR A 63 -49.89 4.30 -14.94
CA THR A 63 -50.56 5.35 -15.75
C THR A 63 -50.95 4.88 -17.15
N GLU A 64 -50.19 3.97 -17.75
CA GLU A 64 -50.43 3.50 -19.13
C GLU A 64 -50.97 2.07 -19.20
N GLY A 65 -50.73 1.25 -18.18
CA GLY A 65 -51.14 -0.15 -18.13
C GLY A 65 -50.04 -1.12 -18.56
N GLY A 66 -50.40 -2.35 -18.87
CA GLY A 66 -49.44 -3.40 -19.20
C GLY A 66 -50.07 -4.79 -19.35
N ASN A 67 -49.27 -5.77 -19.74
CA ASN A 67 -49.67 -7.17 -19.90
C ASN A 67 -48.72 -8.10 -19.14
N PHE A 68 -49.27 -9.17 -18.56
CA PHE A 68 -48.55 -10.24 -17.90
C PHE A 68 -48.91 -11.56 -18.57
N SER A 69 -47.92 -12.33 -18.98
CA SER A 69 -48.10 -13.68 -19.49
C SER A 69 -47.40 -14.64 -18.53
N CYS A 70 -48.20 -15.42 -17.80
CA CYS A 70 -47.70 -16.33 -16.78
C CYS A 70 -48.09 -17.77 -17.09
N ARG A 71 -47.22 -18.71 -16.70
CA ARG A 71 -47.48 -20.14 -16.77
C ARG A 71 -47.33 -20.76 -15.40
N THR A 72 -48.21 -21.70 -15.06
CA THR A 72 -48.12 -22.49 -13.82
C THR A 72 -48.28 -23.97 -14.15
N ASN A 73 -47.59 -24.84 -13.43
CA ASN A 73 -47.79 -26.28 -13.59
C ASN A 73 -49.05 -26.67 -12.81
N LEU A 74 -49.94 -27.41 -13.46
CA LEU A 74 -51.21 -27.84 -12.90
C LEU A 74 -51.28 -29.37 -12.92
N THR A 75 -51.60 -29.94 -11.75
CA THR A 75 -51.91 -31.36 -11.60
C THR A 75 -53.31 -31.50 -11.01
N ALA A 76 -54.21 -32.17 -11.72
CA ALA A 76 -55.61 -32.32 -11.31
C ALA A 76 -56.15 -33.64 -11.83
N LEU A 77 -56.63 -34.53 -10.94
CA LEU A 77 -57.09 -35.88 -11.31
C LEU A 77 -56.00 -36.64 -12.10
N SER A 78 -56.25 -36.95 -13.37
CA SER A 78 -55.28 -37.57 -14.30
C SER A 78 -54.59 -36.58 -15.23
N TYR A 79 -54.85 -35.28 -15.10
CA TYR A 79 -54.21 -34.23 -15.89
C TYR A 79 -52.93 -33.76 -15.21
N ALA A 80 -51.84 -33.73 -15.98
CA ALA A 80 -50.59 -33.09 -15.62
C ALA A 80 -50.14 -32.25 -16.82
N GLY A 81 -50.15 -30.93 -16.66
CA GLY A 81 -49.78 -30.01 -17.73
C GLY A 81 -49.49 -28.62 -17.20
N THR A 82 -49.48 -27.63 -18.08
CA THR A 82 -49.28 -26.23 -17.72
C THR A 82 -50.54 -25.43 -18.01
N VAL A 83 -50.75 -24.36 -17.26
CA VAL A 83 -51.82 -23.38 -17.49
C VAL A 83 -51.17 -22.05 -17.78
N LEU A 84 -51.51 -21.48 -18.93
CA LEU A 84 -51.11 -20.17 -19.40
C LEU A 84 -52.20 -19.16 -19.06
N ALA A 85 -51.82 -18.04 -18.44
CA ALA A 85 -52.68 -16.95 -18.06
C ALA A 85 -52.13 -15.64 -18.61
N ASP A 86 -52.89 -14.98 -19.48
CA ASP A 86 -52.59 -13.66 -20.03
C ASP A 86 -53.48 -12.63 -19.34
N VAL A 87 -52.88 -11.67 -18.66
CA VAL A 87 -53.56 -10.65 -17.85
C VAL A 87 -53.19 -9.27 -18.37
N ALA A 88 -54.18 -8.45 -18.72
CA ALA A 88 -53.99 -7.03 -19.02
C ALA A 88 -54.33 -6.18 -17.81
N VAL A 89 -53.43 -5.28 -17.44
CA VAL A 89 -53.61 -4.26 -16.41
C VAL A 89 -53.81 -2.93 -17.11
N TYR A 90 -54.90 -2.25 -16.81
CA TYR A 90 -55.20 -0.91 -17.29
C TYR A 90 -54.72 0.13 -16.27
N PRO A 91 -54.76 1.43 -16.60
CA PRO A 91 -54.37 2.48 -15.67
C PRO A 91 -55.07 2.31 -14.31
N SER A 92 -54.28 2.23 -13.26
CA SER A 92 -54.70 1.82 -11.92
C SER A 92 -53.97 2.66 -10.86
N MET A 93 -54.61 2.90 -9.72
CA MET A 93 -54.05 3.69 -8.62
C MET A 93 -54.43 3.08 -7.27
N VAL A 94 -53.44 2.94 -6.40
CA VAL A 94 -53.59 2.55 -5.00
C VAL A 94 -52.90 3.60 -4.14
N GLU A 95 -53.63 4.14 -3.18
CA GLU A 95 -53.14 5.12 -2.21
C GLU A 95 -53.38 4.62 -0.80
N LEU A 96 -52.30 4.64 -0.01
CA LEU A 96 -52.29 4.30 1.41
C LEU A 96 -51.92 5.56 2.19
N THR A 97 -52.73 5.93 3.18
CA THR A 97 -52.36 6.95 4.15
C THR A 97 -51.83 6.30 5.41
N ARG A 98 -50.85 6.94 6.05
CA ARG A 98 -50.12 6.47 7.22
C ARG A 98 -50.15 7.55 8.29
N THR A 99 -50.31 7.13 9.55
CA THR A 99 -50.18 8.00 10.72
C THR A 99 -48.86 7.70 11.42
N VAL A 100 -48.09 8.74 11.71
CA VAL A 100 -46.81 8.67 12.41
C VAL A 100 -47.03 9.02 13.88
N GLU A 101 -46.41 8.25 14.79
CA GLU A 101 -46.68 8.27 16.25
C GLU A 101 -46.43 9.62 16.92
N ASP A 102 -45.46 10.39 16.46
CA ASP A 102 -45.25 11.79 16.86
C ASP A 102 -44.61 12.58 15.71
N PRO A 103 -45.35 13.45 15.00
CA PRO A 103 -44.80 14.25 13.91
C PRO A 103 -43.79 15.31 14.37
N SER A 104 -43.65 15.52 15.69
CA SER A 104 -42.74 16.51 16.29
C SER A 104 -41.45 15.90 16.89
N SER A 105 -41.38 14.59 17.05
CA SER A 105 -40.19 13.88 17.51
C SER A 105 -39.15 13.78 16.38
N GLU A 106 -37.96 14.33 16.62
CA GLU A 106 -36.87 14.38 15.63
C GLU A 106 -36.26 13.00 15.28
N PHE A 107 -36.67 11.92 15.97
CA PHE A 107 -35.96 10.63 15.94
C PHE A 107 -36.83 9.41 15.60
N THR A 108 -38.14 9.54 15.38
CA THR A 108 -39.03 8.37 15.26
C THR A 108 -39.99 8.45 14.07
N CYS A 109 -39.66 7.76 12.98
CA CYS A 109 -40.56 7.57 11.82
C CYS A 109 -41.42 6.31 11.97
N ILE A 110 -42.05 6.12 13.13
CA ILE A 110 -42.81 4.91 13.43
C ILE A 110 -44.22 5.03 12.84
N THR A 111 -44.56 4.13 11.92
CA THR A 111 -45.92 4.02 11.37
C THR A 111 -46.82 3.31 12.38
N ASN A 112 -47.76 4.04 12.98
CA ASN A 112 -48.66 3.53 14.02
C ASN A 112 -49.93 2.91 13.39
N ALA A 113 -50.54 3.63 12.46
CA ALA A 113 -51.65 3.10 11.67
C ALA A 113 -51.47 3.41 10.19
N SER A 114 -52.12 2.60 9.35
CA SER A 114 -52.24 2.84 7.92
C SER A 114 -53.67 2.54 7.50
N SER A 115 -54.15 3.20 6.44
CA SER A 115 -55.47 2.95 5.88
C SER A 115 -55.45 3.12 4.36
N VAL A 116 -56.23 2.30 3.64
CA VAL A 116 -56.40 2.40 2.19
C VAL A 116 -57.37 3.54 1.89
N THR A 117 -56.89 4.64 1.31
CA THR A 117 -57.76 5.79 0.97
C THR A 117 -58.36 5.66 -0.42
N ALA A 118 -57.61 5.09 -1.37
CA ALA A 118 -58.09 4.83 -2.71
C ALA A 118 -57.52 3.51 -3.22
N CYS A 119 -58.36 2.66 -3.80
CA CYS A 119 -57.94 1.49 -4.55
C CYS A 119 -58.78 1.36 -5.81
N ASN A 120 -58.27 1.89 -6.91
CA ASN A 120 -58.87 1.81 -8.24
C ASN A 120 -57.96 0.96 -9.12
N VAL A 121 -58.22 -0.35 -9.13
CA VAL A 121 -57.42 -1.33 -9.86
C VAL A 121 -58.26 -1.90 -10.99
N ASN A 122 -57.86 -1.66 -12.24
CA ASN A 122 -58.55 -2.16 -13.41
C ASN A 122 -57.69 -3.23 -14.08
N ILE A 123 -58.03 -4.50 -13.84
CA ILE A 123 -57.31 -5.66 -14.35
C ILE A 123 -58.29 -6.60 -15.04
N SER A 124 -57.93 -7.07 -16.22
CA SER A 124 -58.72 -8.01 -17.00
C SER A 124 -57.88 -9.23 -17.38
N LEU A 125 -58.47 -10.42 -17.23
CA LEU A 125 -57.88 -11.65 -17.73
C LEU A 125 -58.22 -11.79 -19.22
N LEU A 126 -57.20 -11.75 -20.09
CA LEU A 126 -57.36 -11.86 -21.54
C LEU A 126 -57.62 -13.30 -21.98
N SER A 127 -56.84 -14.23 -21.44
CA SER A 127 -56.83 -15.62 -21.89
C SER A 127 -56.35 -16.55 -20.77
N LEU A 128 -57.02 -17.70 -20.63
CA LEU A 128 -56.63 -18.76 -19.70
C LEU A 128 -56.71 -20.10 -20.43
N ARG A 129 -55.58 -20.80 -20.63
CA ARG A 129 -55.49 -21.99 -21.48
C ARG A 129 -54.64 -23.08 -20.86
N ALA A 130 -55.05 -24.34 -21.03
CA ALA A 130 -54.28 -25.51 -20.63
C ALA A 130 -53.40 -26.02 -21.79
N ASP A 131 -52.18 -26.45 -21.47
CA ASP A 131 -51.26 -27.12 -22.38
C ASP A 131 -50.67 -28.40 -21.73
N PRO A 132 -51.01 -29.62 -22.22
CA PRO A 132 -51.84 -29.89 -23.39
C PRO A 132 -53.33 -29.58 -23.18
N PRO A 133 -54.09 -29.25 -24.23
CA PRO A 133 -55.52 -28.96 -24.10
C PRO A 133 -56.29 -30.19 -23.61
N SER A 134 -57.24 -29.98 -22.70
CA SER A 134 -58.14 -31.05 -22.26
C SER A 134 -59.54 -30.52 -21.96
N VAL A 135 -60.56 -31.23 -22.46
CA VAL A 135 -61.96 -30.76 -22.42
C VAL A 135 -62.45 -30.49 -21.00
N LEU A 136 -62.06 -31.35 -20.04
CA LEU A 136 -62.44 -31.21 -18.64
C LEU A 136 -61.78 -29.97 -18.00
N ILE A 137 -60.48 -29.79 -18.21
CA ILE A 137 -59.75 -28.65 -17.63
C ILE A 137 -60.18 -27.35 -18.30
N ASP A 138 -60.39 -27.33 -19.61
CA ASP A 138 -60.87 -26.14 -20.33
C ASP A 138 -62.25 -25.69 -19.83
N LEU A 139 -63.14 -26.61 -19.46
CA LEU A 139 -64.43 -26.29 -18.84
C LEU A 139 -64.23 -25.60 -17.48
N LEU A 140 -63.33 -26.13 -16.65
CA LEU A 140 -62.99 -25.54 -15.35
C LEU A 140 -62.30 -24.18 -15.50
N LEU A 141 -61.36 -24.06 -16.45
CA LEU A 141 -60.66 -22.82 -16.75
C LEU A 141 -61.62 -21.73 -17.25
N ARG A 142 -62.66 -22.07 -18.05
CA ARG A 142 -63.69 -21.11 -18.45
C ARG A 142 -64.51 -20.59 -17.27
N GLN A 143 -64.84 -21.46 -16.30
CA GLN A 143 -65.52 -21.01 -15.08
C GLN A 143 -64.61 -20.13 -14.22
N ALA A 144 -63.34 -20.53 -14.07
CA ALA A 144 -62.34 -19.74 -13.36
C ALA A 144 -62.08 -18.39 -14.05
N GLU A 145 -62.06 -18.35 -15.39
CA GLU A 145 -61.90 -17.14 -16.18
C GLU A 145 -63.07 -16.16 -15.95
N ALA A 146 -64.32 -16.65 -15.97
CA ALA A 146 -65.49 -15.84 -15.68
C ALA A 146 -65.50 -15.31 -14.23
N TYR A 147 -65.09 -16.14 -13.27
CA TYR A 147 -64.96 -15.75 -11.88
C TYR A 147 -63.85 -14.71 -11.67
N MET A 148 -62.66 -14.92 -12.25
CA MET A 148 -61.56 -13.97 -12.18
C MET A 148 -61.91 -12.64 -12.85
N LYS A 149 -62.52 -12.64 -14.04
CA LYS A 149 -62.94 -11.39 -14.72
C LYS A 149 -63.83 -10.50 -13.86
N THR A 150 -64.64 -11.10 -12.98
CA THR A 150 -65.58 -10.36 -12.12
C THR A 150 -64.98 -9.97 -10.77
N HIS A 151 -64.07 -10.78 -10.22
CA HIS A 151 -63.58 -10.62 -8.85
C HIS A 151 -62.11 -10.22 -8.73
N LEU A 152 -61.33 -10.14 -9.83
CA LEU A 152 -59.89 -9.91 -9.77
C LEU A 152 -59.53 -8.53 -9.21
N ALA A 153 -60.20 -7.46 -9.67
CA ALA A 153 -60.02 -6.11 -9.14
C ALA A 153 -60.37 -6.05 -7.64
N ASP A 154 -61.50 -6.63 -7.28
CA ASP A 154 -61.97 -6.75 -5.90
C ASP A 154 -60.99 -7.56 -5.03
N TYR A 155 -60.42 -8.63 -5.56
CA TYR A 155 -59.43 -9.45 -4.86
C TYR A 155 -58.15 -8.65 -4.60
N VAL A 156 -57.66 -7.88 -5.58
CA VAL A 156 -56.50 -7.02 -5.38
C VAL A 156 -56.79 -5.99 -4.28
N CYS A 157 -57.93 -5.29 -4.34
CA CYS A 157 -58.24 -4.24 -3.37
C CYS A 157 -58.66 -4.74 -1.98
N LYS A 158 -59.35 -5.89 -1.88
CA LYS A 158 -59.88 -6.42 -0.62
C LYS A 158 -58.95 -7.43 0.06
N VAL A 159 -58.02 -8.04 -0.69
CA VAL A 159 -57.12 -9.09 -0.17
C VAL A 159 -55.66 -8.68 -0.29
N MET A 160 -55.18 -8.33 -1.49
CA MET A 160 -53.75 -8.07 -1.72
C MET A 160 -53.29 -6.76 -1.08
N VAL A 161 -54.02 -5.66 -1.28
CA VAL A 161 -53.66 -4.35 -0.72
C VAL A 161 -53.71 -4.37 0.82
N PRO A 162 -54.73 -4.92 1.50
CA PRO A 162 -54.72 -5.06 2.95
C PRO A 162 -53.62 -5.99 3.47
N ARG A 163 -53.22 -7.02 2.72
CA ARG A 163 -52.08 -7.86 3.08
C ARG A 163 -50.77 -7.07 3.02
N LEU A 164 -50.56 -6.28 1.96
CA LEU A 164 -49.42 -5.37 1.86
C LEU A 164 -49.42 -4.34 3.01
N GLN A 165 -50.58 -3.75 3.30
CA GLN A 165 -50.79 -2.83 4.41
C GLN A 165 -50.42 -3.48 5.75
N SER A 166 -50.83 -4.73 5.97
CA SER A 166 -50.49 -5.47 7.18
C SER A 166 -48.99 -5.74 7.30
N SER A 167 -48.28 -5.97 6.19
CA SER A 167 -46.81 -6.11 6.20
C SER A 167 -46.10 -4.81 6.54
N ILE A 168 -46.64 -3.66 6.12
CA ILE A 168 -46.11 -2.33 6.47
C ILE A 168 -46.29 -2.05 7.98
N LEU A 169 -47.44 -2.44 8.54
CA LEU A 169 -47.74 -2.30 9.97
C LEU A 169 -47.12 -3.39 10.83
N ASN A 170 -46.62 -4.47 10.21
CA ASN A 170 -46.04 -5.55 10.95
C ASN A 170 -44.70 -5.10 11.53
N GLN A 171 -44.73 -4.72 12.81
CA GLN A 171 -43.53 -4.42 13.58
C GLN A 171 -42.98 -5.66 14.28
N THR A 172 -43.56 -6.85 14.05
CA THR A 172 -43.01 -8.08 14.64
C THR A 172 -41.66 -8.36 14.01
N TYR A 173 -40.63 -7.97 14.74
CA TYR A 173 -39.24 -8.24 14.42
C TYR A 173 -39.09 -9.71 14.01
N PRO A 174 -38.37 -10.03 12.91
CA PRO A 174 -37.79 -11.34 12.83
C PRO A 174 -36.91 -11.51 14.08
N TYR A 175 -37.29 -12.46 14.92
CA TYR A 175 -36.54 -12.96 16.06
C TYR A 175 -35.08 -13.06 15.64
N THR A 176 -34.14 -12.41 16.36
CA THR A 176 -32.71 -12.69 16.20
C THR A 176 -32.61 -14.21 16.27
N PRO A 177 -32.33 -14.91 15.15
CA PRO A 177 -32.46 -16.35 15.15
C PRO A 177 -31.56 -16.86 16.26
N ALA A 178 -32.14 -17.67 17.16
CA ALA A 178 -31.38 -18.27 18.23
C ALA A 178 -30.13 -18.89 17.58
N PRO A 179 -28.94 -18.69 18.16
CA PRO A 179 -27.72 -19.28 17.62
C PRO A 179 -28.02 -20.73 17.31
N ARG A 180 -27.80 -21.15 16.06
CA ARG A 180 -28.08 -22.55 15.70
C ARG A 180 -27.29 -23.41 16.68
N PRO A 181 -27.90 -24.40 17.35
CA PRO A 181 -27.17 -25.28 18.22
C PRO A 181 -26.16 -26.03 17.36
N GLU A 182 -24.92 -25.57 17.39
CA GLU A 182 -23.83 -26.23 16.70
C GLU A 182 -23.44 -27.46 17.53
N ASN A 183 -23.73 -28.64 17.00
CA ASN A 183 -23.16 -29.90 17.50
C ASN A 183 -21.63 -30.00 17.23
N ARG A 184 -21.01 -28.92 16.73
CA ARG A 184 -19.60 -28.84 16.36
C ARG A 184 -18.89 -27.88 17.31
N THR A 185 -17.63 -28.15 17.58
CA THR A 185 -16.77 -27.20 18.32
C THR A 185 -16.49 -26.01 17.42
N ALA A 186 -17.11 -24.86 17.71
CA ALA A 186 -16.79 -23.59 17.10
C ALA A 186 -16.03 -22.71 18.11
N ILE A 187 -14.98 -22.05 17.65
CA ILE A 187 -14.25 -21.05 18.44
C ILE A 187 -15.00 -19.73 18.36
N ALA A 188 -15.05 -18.97 19.47
CA ALA A 188 -15.68 -17.67 19.47
C ALA A 188 -14.98 -16.72 18.49
N VAL A 189 -15.76 -15.88 17.80
CA VAL A 189 -15.26 -14.88 16.86
C VAL A 189 -14.25 -13.95 17.54
N THR A 190 -14.47 -13.61 18.81
CA THR A 190 -13.56 -12.77 19.61
C THR A 190 -12.20 -13.40 19.85
N ASP A 191 -12.12 -14.74 19.86
CA ASP A 191 -10.89 -15.46 20.18
C ASP A 191 -9.99 -15.61 18.94
N SER A 192 -10.55 -15.46 17.74
CA SER A 192 -9.79 -15.49 16.48
C SER A 192 -9.05 -14.17 16.23
N PRO A 193 -7.70 -14.16 16.15
CA PRO A 193 -6.92 -12.96 15.81
C PRO A 193 -7.28 -12.39 14.44
N PHE A 194 -7.61 -13.28 13.48
CA PHE A 194 -8.05 -12.88 12.14
C PHE A 194 -9.38 -12.11 12.19
N MET A 195 -10.38 -12.62 12.93
CA MET A 195 -11.66 -11.93 13.04
C MET A 195 -11.53 -10.60 13.77
N ARG A 196 -10.71 -10.53 14.84
CA ARG A 196 -10.42 -9.25 15.52
C ARG A 196 -9.75 -8.24 14.58
N ALA A 197 -8.79 -8.68 13.77
CA ALA A 197 -8.19 -7.84 12.74
C ALA A 197 -9.25 -7.35 11.74
N LEU A 198 -10.11 -8.24 11.24
CA LEU A 198 -11.17 -7.92 10.28
C LEU A 198 -12.20 -6.93 10.85
N ILE A 199 -12.61 -7.11 12.11
CA ILE A 199 -13.48 -6.17 12.85
C ILE A 199 -12.83 -4.78 12.94
N ASN A 200 -11.55 -4.72 13.32
CA ASN A 200 -10.81 -3.45 13.40
C ASN A 200 -10.69 -2.76 12.04
N ILE A 201 -10.48 -3.54 10.97
CA ILE A 201 -10.43 -3.03 9.59
C ILE A 201 -11.77 -2.42 9.21
N PHE A 202 -12.88 -3.15 9.37
CA PHE A 202 -14.19 -2.61 9.02
C PHE A 202 -14.54 -1.37 9.84
N ASN A 203 -14.26 -1.35 11.14
CA ASN A 203 -14.52 -0.20 12.02
C ASN A 203 -13.72 1.07 11.65
N SER A 204 -12.64 0.94 10.89
CA SER A 204 -11.74 2.04 10.58
C SER A 204 -11.78 2.48 9.11
N VAL A 205 -12.52 1.76 8.26
CA VAL A 205 -12.70 2.11 6.85
C VAL A 205 -13.94 2.98 6.68
N ASP A 206 -13.77 4.11 5.99
CA ASP A 206 -14.84 4.99 5.50
C ASP A 206 -14.84 4.95 3.97
N VAL A 207 -15.91 4.42 3.37
CA VAL A 207 -16.06 4.35 1.91
C VAL A 207 -17.10 5.36 1.46
N ALA A 208 -16.63 6.53 1.01
CA ALA A 208 -17.47 7.59 0.45
C ALA A 208 -18.64 8.00 1.38
N GLY A 209 -18.37 8.11 2.69
CA GLY A 209 -19.34 8.53 3.71
C GLY A 209 -20.10 7.36 4.36
N LEU A 210 -19.89 6.13 3.89
CA LEU A 210 -20.36 4.91 4.55
C LEU A 210 -19.36 4.51 5.65
N GLN A 211 -19.85 4.54 6.88
CA GLN A 211 -19.13 4.05 8.05
C GLN A 211 -19.69 2.69 8.44
N PHE A 212 -18.78 1.78 8.80
CA PHE A 212 -19.12 0.44 9.26
C PHE A 212 -18.83 0.37 10.76
N PHE A 213 -19.81 -0.06 11.53
CA PHE A 213 -19.67 -0.38 12.94
C PHE A 213 -19.92 -1.86 13.13
N VAL A 214 -18.91 -2.54 13.66
CA VAL A 214 -18.85 -3.99 13.77
C VAL A 214 -18.74 -4.36 15.23
N SER A 215 -19.79 -5.01 15.73
CA SER A 215 -19.86 -5.49 17.10
C SER A 215 -19.75 -7.02 17.12
N PRO A 216 -18.72 -7.59 17.77
CA PRO A 216 -18.59 -9.03 17.90
C PRO A 216 -19.48 -9.59 19.01
N GLU A 217 -20.15 -10.69 18.71
CA GLU A 217 -20.77 -11.63 19.65
C GLU A 217 -20.02 -12.99 19.57
N GLN A 218 -20.39 -13.98 20.39
CA GLN A 218 -19.66 -15.25 20.48
C GLN A 218 -19.49 -15.95 19.11
N SER A 219 -20.56 -16.11 18.32
CA SER A 219 -20.50 -16.76 17.00
C SER A 219 -21.03 -15.87 15.87
N ARG A 220 -21.24 -14.58 16.15
CA ARG A 220 -21.95 -13.65 15.27
C ARG A 220 -21.22 -12.31 15.25
N ILE A 221 -21.28 -11.65 14.11
CA ILE A 221 -20.85 -10.27 13.96
C ILE A 221 -22.05 -9.45 13.53
N LYS A 222 -22.38 -8.42 14.33
CA LYS A 222 -23.38 -7.43 13.94
C LYS A 222 -22.68 -6.31 13.18
N LEU A 223 -22.97 -6.19 11.89
CA LEU A 223 -22.47 -5.14 11.00
C LEU A 223 -23.54 -4.07 10.84
N LEU A 224 -23.30 -2.89 11.39
CA LEU A 224 -24.11 -1.70 11.20
C LEU A 224 -23.42 -0.79 10.17
N ILE A 225 -24.06 -0.59 9.04
CA ILE A 225 -23.62 0.31 7.97
C ILE A 225 -24.44 1.57 8.10
N TYR A 226 -23.81 2.75 8.18
CA TYR A 226 -24.55 4.01 8.17
C TYR A 226 -23.89 5.06 7.30
N HIS A 227 -24.71 5.87 6.64
CA HIS A 227 -24.29 7.01 5.85
C HIS A 227 -24.56 8.30 6.61
N LEU A 228 -23.52 9.09 6.90
CA LEU A 228 -23.65 10.37 7.61
C LEU A 228 -24.19 11.47 6.71
N GLY A 229 -25.25 12.13 7.17
CA GLY A 229 -25.93 13.21 6.44
C GLY A 229 -27.03 12.72 5.50
N GLY A 230 -28.01 13.61 5.24
CA GLY A 230 -29.08 13.34 4.30
C GLY A 230 -28.54 13.01 2.90
N ALA A 231 -29.02 11.92 2.33
CA ALA A 231 -28.59 11.44 1.03
C ALA A 231 -29.73 11.62 0.02
N ARG A 232 -29.43 12.27 -1.10
CA ARG A 232 -30.28 12.29 -2.29
C ARG A 232 -29.63 11.40 -3.34
N ILE A 233 -30.04 10.14 -3.35
CA ILE A 233 -29.55 9.15 -4.31
C ILE A 233 -30.58 9.09 -5.44
N GLY A 234 -30.24 9.72 -6.56
CA GLY A 234 -31.06 9.70 -7.77
C GLY A 234 -30.37 8.90 -8.88
N TYR A 235 -31.10 7.99 -9.52
CA TYR A 235 -30.70 7.34 -10.75
C TYR A 235 -31.79 7.55 -11.80
N ALA A 236 -31.41 7.99 -13.01
CA ALA A 236 -32.30 8.10 -14.16
C ALA A 236 -31.68 7.33 -15.34
N GLY A 237 -32.31 6.23 -15.76
CA GLY A 237 -31.86 5.45 -16.91
C GLY A 237 -32.37 4.01 -16.91
N ASN A 238 -31.84 3.19 -17.81
CA ASN A 238 -32.27 1.80 -17.94
C ASN A 238 -31.55 0.91 -16.92
N PHE A 239 -32.26 -0.04 -16.31
CA PHE A 239 -31.66 -1.20 -15.66
C PHE A 239 -31.62 -2.38 -16.62
N VAL A 240 -30.46 -3.02 -16.75
CA VAL A 240 -30.24 -4.16 -17.66
C VAL A 240 -29.69 -5.34 -16.89
N ALA A 241 -29.92 -6.55 -17.39
CA ALA A 241 -29.23 -7.73 -16.88
C ALA A 241 -27.70 -7.56 -16.97
N SER A 242 -26.98 -7.95 -15.91
CA SER A 242 -25.51 -8.13 -15.97
C SER A 242 -25.13 -9.07 -17.12
N SER A 243 -23.92 -8.91 -17.68
CA SER A 243 -23.53 -9.70 -18.85
C SER A 243 -23.51 -11.21 -18.52
N PRO A 244 -23.94 -12.08 -19.46
CA PRO A 244 -23.97 -13.51 -19.23
C PRO A 244 -22.54 -14.03 -19.01
N GLY A 245 -22.29 -14.60 -17.83
CA GLY A 245 -20.97 -15.07 -17.40
C GLY A 245 -20.19 -14.10 -16.52
N GLU A 246 -20.70 -12.89 -16.27
CA GLU A 246 -20.11 -11.97 -15.29
C GLU A 246 -20.17 -12.58 -13.88
N SER A 247 -19.02 -12.59 -13.20
CA SER A 247 -18.96 -13.01 -11.81
C SER A 247 -19.62 -11.95 -10.91
N ALA A 248 -20.20 -12.38 -9.78
CA ALA A 248 -20.78 -11.44 -8.82
C ALA A 248 -19.75 -10.43 -8.30
N LEU A 249 -18.46 -10.83 -8.26
CA LEU A 249 -17.36 -10.00 -7.83
C LEU A 249 -17.06 -8.88 -8.84
N ASP A 250 -16.98 -9.22 -10.14
CA ASP A 250 -16.72 -8.23 -11.20
C ASP A 250 -17.85 -7.20 -11.26
N TRP A 251 -19.10 -7.67 -11.09
CA TRP A 251 -20.26 -6.80 -11.01
C TRP A 251 -20.19 -5.86 -9.80
N ALA A 252 -19.95 -6.41 -8.60
CA ALA A 252 -19.86 -5.62 -7.36
C ALA A 252 -18.73 -4.59 -7.43
N GLN A 253 -17.59 -4.97 -8.00
CA GLN A 253 -16.45 -4.09 -8.21
C GLN A 253 -16.82 -2.92 -9.13
N ARG A 254 -17.49 -3.20 -10.26
CA ARG A 254 -17.97 -2.15 -11.16
C ARG A 254 -18.92 -1.18 -10.45
N MET A 255 -19.78 -1.70 -9.57
CA MET A 255 -20.72 -0.88 -8.81
C MET A 255 -20.04 0.03 -7.79
N VAL A 256 -19.06 -0.49 -7.05
CA VAL A 256 -18.29 0.32 -6.09
C VAL A 256 -17.43 1.36 -6.81
N ASP A 257 -16.81 1.00 -7.94
CA ASP A 257 -16.07 1.96 -8.76
C ASP A 257 -16.96 3.11 -9.26
N ALA A 258 -18.17 2.78 -9.73
CA ALA A 258 -19.16 3.78 -10.14
C ALA A 258 -19.58 4.69 -8.98
N TYR A 259 -19.80 4.13 -7.80
CA TYR A 259 -20.15 4.87 -6.60
C TYR A 259 -19.04 5.83 -6.17
N ILE A 260 -17.78 5.35 -6.12
CA ILE A 260 -16.61 6.17 -5.77
C ILE A 260 -16.40 7.31 -6.79
N LEU A 261 -16.65 7.04 -8.07
CA LEU A 261 -16.56 8.06 -9.13
C LEU A 261 -17.75 9.03 -9.14
N GLY A 262 -18.77 8.81 -8.32
CA GLY A 262 -20.01 9.60 -8.31
C GLY A 262 -20.79 9.50 -9.61
N ALA A 263 -20.55 8.47 -10.42
CA ALA A 263 -21.16 8.27 -11.73
C ALA A 263 -21.80 6.89 -11.80
N ALA A 264 -23.13 6.84 -11.68
CA ALA A 264 -23.87 5.60 -11.86
C ALA A 264 -23.71 5.10 -13.31
N PRO A 265 -23.53 3.78 -13.52
CA PRO A 265 -23.39 3.23 -14.86
C PRO A 265 -24.71 3.40 -15.63
N HIS A 266 -24.62 3.81 -16.90
CA HIS A 266 -25.76 3.94 -17.80
C HIS A 266 -25.53 3.06 -19.05
N PRO A 267 -26.31 1.98 -19.25
CA PRO A 267 -27.38 1.46 -18.38
C PRO A 267 -26.83 0.80 -17.10
N PHE A 268 -27.64 0.73 -16.05
CA PHE A 268 -27.27 0.18 -14.76
C PHE A 268 -27.43 -1.34 -14.75
N PRO A 269 -26.35 -2.12 -14.62
CA PRO A 269 -26.45 -3.57 -14.62
C PRO A 269 -27.01 -4.04 -13.28
N LEU A 270 -28.13 -4.77 -13.28
CA LEU A 270 -28.63 -5.50 -12.13
C LEU A 270 -28.23 -6.97 -12.27
N TYR A 271 -27.51 -7.47 -11.27
CA TYR A 271 -26.99 -8.84 -11.29
C TYR A 271 -28.14 -9.85 -11.36
N LYS A 272 -28.15 -10.68 -12.40
CA LYS A 272 -29.22 -11.67 -12.69
C LYS A 272 -30.63 -11.08 -12.82
N LEU A 273 -30.78 -9.82 -13.24
CA LEU A 273 -32.10 -9.30 -13.58
C LEU A 273 -32.70 -10.09 -14.75
N PRO A 274 -33.90 -10.68 -14.61
CA PRO A 274 -34.60 -11.34 -15.69
C PRO A 274 -35.24 -10.29 -16.61
N GLY A 275 -34.45 -9.61 -17.46
CA GLY A 275 -34.96 -8.65 -18.46
C GLY A 275 -34.34 -7.25 -18.39
N MET A 276 -35.16 -6.22 -18.68
CA MET A 276 -34.77 -4.81 -18.72
C MET A 276 -35.86 -3.94 -18.09
N ILE A 277 -35.45 -2.94 -17.31
CA ILE A 277 -36.32 -1.86 -16.82
C ILE A 277 -35.91 -0.60 -17.56
N GLY A 278 -36.79 -0.03 -18.39
CA GLY A 278 -36.49 1.16 -19.20
C GLY A 278 -36.90 2.46 -18.50
N ASP A 279 -36.13 3.52 -18.77
CA ASP A 279 -36.20 4.87 -18.21
C ASP A 279 -36.68 4.91 -16.75
N ALA A 280 -35.98 4.14 -15.92
CA ALA A 280 -36.21 4.11 -14.50
C ALA A 280 -35.63 5.37 -13.85
N LEU A 281 -36.50 6.15 -13.22
CA LEU A 281 -36.17 7.23 -12.32
C LEU A 281 -36.34 6.74 -10.88
N VAL A 282 -35.25 6.36 -10.24
CA VAL A 282 -35.22 6.02 -8.81
C VAL A 282 -34.68 7.22 -8.06
N GLU A 283 -35.49 7.81 -7.20
CA GLU A 283 -35.07 8.90 -6.32
C GLU A 283 -35.31 8.47 -4.87
N LEU A 284 -34.21 8.24 -4.15
CA LEU A 284 -34.21 8.02 -2.72
C LEU A 284 -33.72 9.31 -2.06
N ASN A 285 -34.59 9.93 -1.27
CA ASN A 285 -34.30 11.16 -0.58
C ASN A 285 -34.54 10.97 0.91
N THR A 286 -33.46 11.03 1.68
CA THR A 286 -33.49 11.03 3.14
C THR A 286 -32.78 12.28 3.65
N SER A 287 -33.39 13.01 4.59
CA SER A 287 -32.69 14.11 5.28
C SER A 287 -31.78 13.62 6.40
N ASN A 288 -31.95 12.36 6.83
CA ASN A 288 -31.30 11.76 7.98
C ASN A 288 -30.34 10.65 7.56
N THR A 289 -29.56 10.17 8.52
CA THR A 289 -28.61 9.07 8.35
C THR A 289 -29.34 7.79 7.93
N LEU A 290 -28.99 7.27 6.75
CA LEU A 290 -29.43 5.95 6.33
C LEU A 290 -28.61 4.91 7.08
N PHE A 291 -29.26 3.92 7.66
CA PHE A 291 -28.58 2.78 8.26
C PHE A 291 -29.11 1.46 7.73
N ALA A 292 -28.23 0.49 7.63
CA ALA A 292 -28.55 -0.91 7.39
C ALA A 292 -27.80 -1.73 8.41
N SER A 293 -28.44 -2.70 9.05
CA SER A 293 -27.74 -3.64 9.93
C SER A 293 -27.89 -5.04 9.39
N LEU A 294 -26.84 -5.84 9.45
CA LEU A 294 -26.92 -7.25 9.11
C LEU A 294 -26.10 -8.05 10.13
N ASP A 295 -26.60 -9.24 10.46
CA ASP A 295 -25.90 -10.17 11.34
C ASP A 295 -25.21 -11.21 10.46
N VAL A 296 -23.92 -11.43 10.68
CA VAL A 296 -23.15 -12.48 10.00
C VAL A 296 -22.76 -13.54 11.02
N ASP A 297 -23.32 -14.73 10.88
CA ASP A 297 -22.95 -15.90 11.67
C ASP A 297 -21.70 -16.53 11.07
N PHE A 298 -20.71 -16.84 11.91
CA PHE A 298 -19.45 -17.48 11.54
C PHE A 298 -19.24 -18.78 12.31
N SER A 299 -18.98 -19.86 11.58
CA SER A 299 -18.66 -21.18 12.13
C SER A 299 -17.16 -21.47 11.95
N ILE A 300 -16.36 -21.06 12.94
CA ILE A 300 -14.90 -21.17 12.92
C ILE A 300 -14.48 -22.49 13.57
N ALA A 301 -13.91 -23.40 12.79
CA ALA A 301 -13.46 -24.71 13.27
C ALA A 301 -12.18 -24.61 14.12
N ALA A 302 -11.23 -23.79 13.68
CA ALA A 302 -9.99 -23.54 14.39
C ALA A 302 -9.38 -22.21 13.94
N SER A 303 -8.69 -21.52 14.84
CA SER A 303 -7.98 -20.27 14.55
C SER A 303 -6.69 -20.21 15.34
N LEU A 304 -5.62 -19.82 14.67
CA LEU A 304 -4.31 -19.50 15.24
C LEU A 304 -3.85 -18.13 14.72
N ASN A 305 -2.67 -17.69 15.14
CA ASN A 305 -2.15 -16.36 14.81
C ASN A 305 -1.99 -16.10 13.30
N ASN A 306 -1.81 -17.16 12.50
CA ASN A 306 -1.47 -17.07 11.09
C ASN A 306 -2.41 -17.86 10.15
N TRP A 307 -3.41 -18.57 10.69
CA TRP A 307 -4.41 -19.25 9.86
C TRP A 307 -5.77 -19.34 10.56
N VAL A 308 -6.81 -19.41 9.75
CA VAL A 308 -8.19 -19.63 10.22
C VAL A 308 -8.84 -20.72 9.36
N THR A 309 -9.52 -21.66 10.01
CA THR A 309 -10.28 -22.71 9.35
C THR A 309 -11.75 -22.49 9.61
N ILE A 310 -12.52 -22.33 8.54
CA ILE A 310 -13.96 -22.06 8.56
C ILE A 310 -14.66 -23.28 7.95
N TYR A 311 -15.81 -23.69 8.50
CA TYR A 311 -16.63 -24.73 7.86
C TYR A 311 -17.16 -24.24 6.50
N VAL A 312 -17.56 -25.12 5.59
CA VAL A 312 -18.18 -24.74 4.30
C VAL A 312 -19.70 -24.66 4.45
N THR A 313 -20.31 -25.57 5.23
CA THR A 313 -21.76 -25.70 5.38
C THR A 313 -22.20 -25.89 6.85
N PRO A 314 -22.96 -24.94 7.42
CA PRO A 314 -23.00 -23.51 7.07
C PRO A 314 -21.73 -22.83 7.63
N GLY A 315 -20.80 -22.45 6.76
CA GLY A 315 -19.57 -21.80 7.20
C GLY A 315 -19.76 -20.37 7.68
N VAL A 316 -20.41 -19.61 6.83
CA VAL A 316 -20.74 -18.21 7.04
C VAL A 316 -22.15 -18.03 6.49
N SER A 317 -23.02 -17.35 7.23
CA SER A 317 -24.36 -17.01 6.77
C SER A 317 -24.75 -15.63 7.24
N ILE A 318 -25.39 -14.88 6.37
CA ILE A 318 -26.03 -13.62 6.70
C ILE A 318 -27.44 -13.92 7.20
N ALA A 319 -27.81 -13.27 8.29
CA ALA A 319 -29.13 -13.31 8.89
C ALA A 319 -29.52 -11.89 9.31
N ASN A 320 -30.82 -11.67 9.52
CA ASN A 320 -31.34 -10.45 10.12
C ASN A 320 -30.84 -9.17 9.42
N LEU A 321 -30.86 -9.15 8.09
CA LEU A 321 -30.60 -7.96 7.31
C LEU A 321 -31.78 -6.99 7.49
N GLN A 322 -31.49 -5.81 8.02
CA GLN A 322 -32.42 -4.72 8.28
C GLN A 322 -31.99 -3.52 7.47
N ILE A 323 -32.94 -2.92 6.76
CA ILE A 323 -32.73 -1.71 5.98
C ILE A 323 -33.57 -0.63 6.65
N GLN A 324 -32.90 0.31 7.32
CA GLN A 324 -33.48 1.45 8.05
C GLN A 324 -34.13 1.14 9.42
N ALA A 325 -34.65 2.19 10.08
CA ALA A 325 -35.11 2.14 11.46
C ALA A 325 -36.33 1.25 11.65
N PRO A 326 -36.33 0.43 12.70
CA PRO A 326 -37.53 -0.27 13.12
C PRO A 326 -38.67 0.75 13.29
N GLY A 327 -39.73 0.56 12.51
CA GLY A 327 -40.92 1.41 12.55
C GLY A 327 -41.14 2.27 11.31
N ASP A 328 -40.14 2.55 10.46
CA ASP A 328 -40.44 3.17 9.15
C ASP A 328 -41.25 2.16 8.32
N GLY A 329 -42.43 2.55 7.86
CA GLY A 329 -43.29 1.66 7.09
C GLY A 329 -42.63 1.16 5.80
N LEU A 330 -41.76 1.96 5.18
CA LEU A 330 -41.00 1.51 4.01
C LEU A 330 -39.81 0.62 4.40
N GLY A 331 -39.08 0.99 5.46
CA GLY A 331 -37.99 0.16 6.00
C GLY A 331 -38.48 -1.22 6.46
N SER A 332 -39.66 -1.27 7.10
CA SER A 332 -40.35 -2.50 7.50
C SER A 332 -40.71 -3.36 6.29
N LEU A 333 -41.31 -2.77 5.25
CA LEU A 333 -41.63 -3.49 4.01
C LEU A 333 -40.38 -4.06 3.34
N LEU A 334 -39.31 -3.27 3.23
CA LEU A 334 -38.03 -3.74 2.69
C LEU A 334 -37.42 -4.85 3.56
N THR A 335 -37.51 -4.72 4.88
CA THR A 335 -36.97 -5.72 5.81
C THR A 335 -37.80 -7.01 5.80
N HIS A 336 -39.11 -6.97 5.64
CA HIS A 336 -39.96 -8.17 5.65
C HIS A 336 -40.03 -8.89 4.29
N GLU A 337 -40.16 -8.14 3.19
CA GLU A 337 -40.38 -8.73 1.87
C GLU A 337 -39.07 -8.90 1.09
N LEU A 338 -38.19 -7.90 1.13
CA LEU A 338 -36.95 -7.93 0.34
C LEU A 338 -35.81 -8.65 1.08
N SER A 339 -35.69 -8.46 2.40
CA SER A 339 -34.58 -9.03 3.16
C SER A 339 -34.48 -10.56 3.08
N PRO A 340 -35.56 -11.36 3.27
CA PRO A 340 -35.44 -12.81 3.21
C PRO A 340 -35.02 -13.33 1.82
N LEU A 341 -35.49 -12.66 0.76
CA LEU A 341 -35.09 -12.96 -0.62
C LEU A 341 -33.60 -12.66 -0.83
N LEU A 342 -33.14 -11.52 -0.31
CA LEU A 342 -31.76 -11.09 -0.42
C LEU A 342 -30.82 -11.96 0.41
N GLU A 343 -31.18 -12.29 1.65
CA GLU A 343 -30.46 -13.23 2.52
C GLU A 343 -30.31 -14.60 1.86
N LYS A 344 -31.41 -15.17 1.32
CA LYS A 344 -31.39 -16.46 0.62
C LYS A 344 -30.45 -16.43 -0.59
N ALA A 345 -30.52 -15.35 -1.37
CA ALA A 345 -29.67 -15.17 -2.55
C ALA A 345 -28.19 -15.01 -2.17
N ILE A 346 -27.87 -14.21 -1.14
CA ILE A 346 -26.50 -14.00 -0.68
C ILE A 346 -25.94 -15.27 -0.05
N ASN A 347 -26.69 -15.95 0.82
CA ASN A 347 -26.26 -17.19 1.47
C ASN A 347 -25.99 -18.31 0.47
N ALA A 348 -26.88 -18.50 -0.53
CA ALA A 348 -26.66 -19.48 -1.59
C ALA A 348 -25.36 -19.19 -2.36
N LYS A 349 -25.04 -17.91 -2.58
CA LYS A 349 -23.80 -17.50 -3.23
C LYS A 349 -22.58 -17.67 -2.34
N LEU A 350 -22.69 -17.30 -1.08
CA LEU A 350 -21.58 -17.36 -0.13
C LEU A 350 -21.13 -18.80 0.09
N VAL A 351 -22.08 -19.74 0.18
CA VAL A 351 -21.80 -21.19 0.17
C VAL A 351 -21.12 -21.62 -1.13
N SER A 352 -21.59 -21.15 -2.30
CA SER A 352 -20.97 -21.50 -3.58
C SER A 352 -19.53 -20.97 -3.73
N THR A 353 -19.24 -19.77 -3.23
CA THR A 353 -17.88 -19.20 -3.25
C THR A 353 -16.97 -19.88 -2.23
N LEU A 354 -17.46 -20.20 -1.03
CA LEU A 354 -16.69 -20.99 -0.06
C LEU A 354 -16.38 -22.39 -0.60
N ALA A 355 -17.34 -23.05 -1.26
CA ALA A 355 -17.14 -24.35 -1.88
C ALA A 355 -16.12 -24.28 -3.03
N ALA A 356 -16.16 -23.23 -3.86
CA ALA A 356 -15.18 -23.03 -4.93
C ALA A 356 -13.75 -22.78 -4.38
N LEU A 357 -13.64 -22.04 -3.27
CA LEU A 357 -12.38 -21.84 -2.57
C LEU A 357 -11.88 -23.17 -1.96
N ALA A 358 -12.77 -23.97 -1.37
CA ALA A 358 -12.44 -25.30 -0.84
C ALA A 358 -11.91 -26.25 -1.92
N GLY A 359 -12.61 -26.35 -3.06
CA GLY A 359 -12.26 -27.25 -4.16
C GLY A 359 -10.96 -26.88 -4.88
N ASN A 360 -10.58 -25.60 -4.86
CA ASN A 360 -9.28 -25.18 -5.37
C ASN A 360 -8.15 -25.42 -4.38
N VAL A 361 -8.41 -25.59 -3.07
CA VAL A 361 -7.39 -25.73 -2.02
C VAL A 361 -7.02 -27.19 -1.74
N SER A 362 -7.86 -28.17 -2.09
CA SER A 362 -7.70 -29.58 -1.73
C SER A 362 -6.80 -30.45 -2.63
N SER A 363 -5.93 -29.89 -3.47
CA SER A 363 -5.09 -30.71 -4.37
C SER A 363 -3.79 -31.23 -3.77
N ASP A 364 -3.53 -31.12 -2.45
CA ASP A 364 -2.22 -31.54 -1.88
C ASP A 364 -2.22 -32.41 -0.61
N VAL A 365 -3.36 -32.81 -0.04
CA VAL A 365 -3.35 -33.82 1.04
C VAL A 365 -4.54 -34.76 0.89
N SER A 366 -4.30 -35.87 0.19
CA SER A 366 -5.19 -37.03 0.18
C SER A 366 -5.08 -37.77 1.51
N ASN A 367 -6.08 -37.63 2.38
CA ASN A 367 -6.45 -38.71 3.29
C ASN A 367 -7.95 -38.64 3.55
N SER A 368 -8.66 -39.48 2.79
CA SER A 368 -10.06 -39.80 2.97
C SER A 368 -10.29 -40.43 4.34
N ASN A 369 -11.02 -39.72 5.21
CA ASN A 369 -12.15 -40.27 5.95
C ASN A 369 -12.79 -39.16 6.80
N THR A 370 -14.07 -38.88 6.53
CA THR A 370 -15.02 -38.14 7.39
C THR A 370 -14.62 -36.73 7.86
N THR A 371 -14.03 -35.90 7.00
CA THR A 371 -13.68 -34.53 7.39
C THR A 371 -14.80 -33.57 6.99
N ASN A 372 -15.42 -32.94 7.99
CA ASN A 372 -16.28 -31.78 7.82
C ASN A 372 -15.65 -30.84 6.77
N ASP A 373 -16.35 -30.54 5.68
CA ASP A 373 -15.83 -29.65 4.64
C ASP A 373 -15.39 -28.32 5.29
N THR A 374 -14.08 -28.09 5.36
CA THR A 374 -13.50 -26.87 5.94
C THR A 374 -12.57 -26.21 4.95
N VAL A 375 -12.53 -24.87 4.96
CA VAL A 375 -11.57 -24.07 4.22
C VAL A 375 -10.60 -23.44 5.20
N THR A 376 -9.31 -23.76 5.04
CA THR A 376 -8.24 -23.11 5.80
C THR A 376 -7.65 -21.97 4.98
N PHE A 377 -7.70 -20.77 5.53
CA PHE A 377 -7.00 -19.61 5.01
C PHE A 377 -5.67 -19.48 5.76
N PHE A 378 -4.56 -19.62 5.05
CA PHE A 378 -3.21 -19.38 5.57
C PHE A 378 -2.77 -17.97 5.20
N PHE A 379 -2.27 -17.23 6.19
CA PHE A 379 -1.80 -15.84 6.06
C PHE A 379 -0.30 -15.70 6.34
N GLY A 380 0.47 -16.74 6.00
CA GLY A 380 1.91 -16.83 6.24
C GLY A 380 2.28 -17.86 7.31
N GLU A 381 3.58 -18.08 7.47
CA GLU A 381 4.11 -18.92 8.55
C GLU A 381 4.12 -18.15 9.88
N GLU A 382 4.15 -18.83 11.02
CA GLU A 382 4.14 -18.16 12.32
C GLU A 382 5.39 -17.28 12.45
N THR A 383 5.18 -15.96 12.49
CA THR A 383 6.28 -15.01 12.44
C THR A 383 6.88 -14.81 13.83
N HIS A 384 7.99 -15.52 14.09
CA HIS A 384 8.80 -15.24 15.27
C HIS A 384 9.52 -13.90 15.12
N VAL A 385 8.93 -12.86 15.72
CA VAL A 385 9.56 -11.54 15.83
C VAL A 385 10.71 -11.63 16.84
N ARG A 386 11.93 -11.39 16.36
CA ARG A 386 13.13 -11.35 17.19
C ARG A 386 13.61 -9.91 17.35
N ASP A 387 13.25 -9.32 18.49
CA ASP A 387 13.61 -7.95 18.87
C ASP A 387 14.97 -7.84 19.57
N SER A 388 15.57 -8.97 19.95
CA SER A 388 16.89 -9.02 20.59
C SER A 388 17.93 -9.69 19.69
N PRO A 389 19.16 -9.16 19.62
CA PRO A 389 20.19 -9.74 18.80
C PRO A 389 20.67 -11.07 19.37
N LEU A 390 21.15 -11.96 18.51
CA LEU A 390 21.74 -13.23 18.95
C LEU A 390 23.07 -12.95 19.67
N MET A 391 23.13 -13.27 20.96
CA MET A 391 24.32 -12.95 21.77
C MET A 391 25.58 -13.68 21.31
N VAL A 392 25.47 -14.92 20.83
CA VAL A 392 26.62 -15.73 20.38
C VAL A 392 27.43 -15.05 19.28
N PRO A 393 26.86 -14.69 18.10
CA PRO A 393 27.62 -14.02 17.05
C PRO A 393 28.15 -12.65 17.49
N LEU A 394 27.42 -11.90 18.32
CA LEU A 394 27.92 -10.61 18.86
C LEU A 394 29.16 -10.82 19.72
N ILE A 395 29.14 -11.78 20.65
CA ILE A 395 30.28 -12.10 21.51
C ILE A 395 31.46 -12.59 20.66
N CYS A 396 31.23 -13.47 19.68
CA CYS A 396 32.27 -13.95 18.79
C CYS A 396 32.93 -12.81 18.00
N VAL A 397 32.13 -11.95 17.34
CA VAL A 397 32.65 -10.80 16.57
C VAL A 397 33.36 -9.81 17.48
N GLY A 398 32.80 -9.53 18.67
CA GLY A 398 33.38 -8.64 19.66
C GLY A 398 34.75 -9.11 20.17
N VAL A 399 34.84 -10.36 20.63
CA VAL A 399 36.07 -10.95 21.17
C VAL A 399 37.14 -11.09 20.09
N VAL A 400 36.80 -11.68 18.94
CA VAL A 400 37.76 -11.86 17.84
C VAL A 400 38.21 -10.51 17.29
N GLY A 401 37.28 -9.56 17.10
CA GLY A 401 37.59 -8.22 16.62
C GLY A 401 38.47 -7.42 17.58
N ALA A 402 38.23 -7.49 18.89
CA ALA A 402 39.07 -6.84 19.90
C ALA A 402 40.47 -7.44 19.97
N LEU A 403 40.59 -8.78 19.92
CA LEU A 403 41.88 -9.47 19.92
C LEU A 403 42.69 -9.14 18.66
N VAL A 404 42.10 -9.29 17.47
CA VAL A 404 42.75 -8.97 16.20
C VAL A 404 43.11 -7.48 16.16
N GLY A 405 42.19 -6.61 16.54
CA GLY A 405 42.41 -5.16 16.61
C GLY A 405 43.59 -4.77 17.49
N GLY A 406 43.65 -5.32 18.71
CA GLY A 406 44.75 -5.10 19.64
C GLY A 406 46.10 -5.58 19.09
N LEU A 407 46.12 -6.75 18.44
CA LEU A 407 47.32 -7.28 17.78
C LEU A 407 47.80 -6.38 16.62
N LEU A 408 46.87 -5.82 15.83
CA LEU A 408 47.20 -4.89 14.74
C LEU A 408 47.78 -3.58 15.26
N VAL A 409 47.16 -2.98 16.29
CA VAL A 409 47.68 -1.76 16.93
C VAL A 409 49.06 -2.02 17.53
N TYR A 410 49.24 -3.13 18.26
CA TYR A 410 50.53 -3.52 18.83
C TYR A 410 51.60 -3.69 17.75
N ARG A 411 51.26 -4.37 16.65
CA ARG A 411 52.15 -4.53 15.48
C ARG A 411 52.54 -3.17 14.90
N ASN A 412 51.61 -2.24 14.75
CA ASN A 412 51.89 -0.91 14.20
C ASN A 412 52.79 -0.08 15.10
N VAL A 413 52.59 -0.13 16.42
CA VAL A 413 53.49 0.51 17.38
C VAL A 413 54.90 -0.08 17.28
N ARG A 414 55.02 -1.41 17.18
CA ARG A 414 56.31 -2.09 17.03
C ARG A 414 56.98 -1.73 15.71
N GLN A 415 56.24 -1.61 14.62
CA GLN A 415 56.77 -1.18 13.32
C GLN A 415 57.21 0.28 13.36
N HIS A 416 56.45 1.18 13.96
CA HIS A 416 56.82 2.59 14.12
C HIS A 416 58.10 2.77 14.93
N ARG A 417 58.30 1.96 15.99
CA ARG A 417 59.57 1.97 16.74
C ARG A 417 60.78 1.56 15.90
N LYS A 418 60.59 0.68 14.91
CA LYS A 418 61.66 0.24 14.00
C LYS A 418 61.87 1.20 12.82
N LYS A 419 60.79 1.77 12.29
CA LYS A 419 60.76 2.69 11.14
C LYS A 419 59.80 3.82 11.47
N PRO A 420 60.28 4.94 12.04
CA PRO A 420 59.41 6.01 12.50
C PRO A 420 58.72 6.68 11.31
N VAL A 421 57.40 6.79 11.38
CA VAL A 421 56.60 7.63 10.49
C VAL A 421 56.90 9.09 10.83
N LEU A 422 57.30 9.86 9.81
CA LEU A 422 57.64 11.27 9.96
C LEU A 422 56.46 12.16 9.56
N SER A 423 56.34 13.31 10.23
CA SER A 423 55.45 14.41 9.84
C SER A 423 55.95 15.05 8.54
N SER A 424 55.05 15.28 7.58
CA SER A 424 55.40 15.90 6.30
C SER A 424 55.69 17.39 6.41
N ALA A 425 55.20 18.06 7.45
CA ALA A 425 55.41 19.50 7.65
C ALA A 425 56.72 19.80 8.42
N THR A 426 57.05 18.96 9.40
CA THR A 426 58.17 19.21 10.32
C THR A 426 59.34 18.24 10.13
N GLY A 427 59.16 17.14 9.42
CA GLY A 427 60.17 16.08 9.28
C GLY A 427 60.45 15.28 10.57
N THR A 428 59.83 15.66 11.70
CA THR A 428 60.04 15.02 13.00
C THR A 428 59.24 13.71 13.14
N PRO A 429 59.74 12.73 13.92
CA PRO A 429 59.00 11.50 14.19
C PRO A 429 57.69 11.80 14.93
N LEU A 430 56.61 11.17 14.47
CA LEU A 430 55.31 11.31 15.13
C LEU A 430 55.32 10.68 16.52
N SER A 431 54.64 11.34 17.45
CA SER A 431 54.39 10.80 18.80
C SER A 431 53.68 9.46 18.71
N THR A 432 54.19 8.46 19.45
CA THR A 432 53.57 7.13 19.56
C THR A 432 52.11 7.23 20.04
N PHE A 433 51.78 8.21 20.87
CA PHE A 433 50.41 8.42 21.36
C PHE A 433 49.44 8.72 20.22
N ARG A 434 49.80 9.60 19.27
CA ARG A 434 48.95 9.94 18.12
C ARG A 434 48.67 8.71 17.24
N ILE A 435 49.67 7.85 17.07
CA ILE A 435 49.57 6.61 16.30
C ILE A 435 48.61 5.64 16.95
N VAL A 436 48.78 5.39 18.25
CA VAL A 436 47.89 4.52 19.02
C VAL A 436 46.46 5.08 18.98
N ALA A 437 46.28 6.39 19.18
CA ALA A 437 44.97 7.01 19.17
C ALA A 437 44.26 6.91 17.81
N GLU A 438 44.94 7.22 16.70
CA GLU A 438 44.37 7.12 15.35
C GLU A 438 44.03 5.66 14.97
N ASP A 439 44.90 4.71 15.29
CA ASP A 439 44.68 3.29 14.96
C ASP A 439 43.59 2.67 15.86
N VAL A 440 43.57 2.99 17.16
CA VAL A 440 42.52 2.53 18.09
C VAL A 440 41.16 3.11 17.69
N PHE A 441 41.08 4.40 17.34
CA PHE A 441 39.83 5.03 16.88
C PHE A 441 39.29 4.36 15.61
N LEU A 442 40.17 4.09 14.64
CA LEU A 442 39.77 3.43 13.40
C LEU A 442 39.28 1.99 13.66
N VAL A 443 40.07 1.21 14.41
CA VAL A 443 39.77 -0.20 14.70
C VAL A 443 38.50 -0.33 15.56
N SER A 444 38.34 0.53 16.57
CA SER A 444 37.14 0.52 17.42
C SER A 444 35.90 0.94 16.64
N GLY A 445 36.01 1.93 15.76
CA GLY A 445 34.92 2.32 14.86
C GLY A 445 34.51 1.16 13.94
N VAL A 446 35.47 0.47 13.33
CA VAL A 446 35.20 -0.70 12.49
C VAL A 446 34.56 -1.83 13.28
N LEU A 447 35.06 -2.11 14.49
CA LEU A 447 34.47 -3.12 15.38
C LEU A 447 33.03 -2.77 15.76
N LEU A 448 32.75 -1.50 16.08
CA LEU A 448 31.41 -1.03 16.37
C LEU A 448 30.47 -1.22 15.16
N CYS A 449 30.91 -0.87 13.94
CA CYS A 449 30.16 -1.14 12.72
C CYS A 449 29.85 -2.64 12.55
N LEU A 450 30.86 -3.51 12.74
CA LEU A 450 30.66 -4.96 12.62
C LEU A 450 29.66 -5.48 13.65
N LEU A 451 29.71 -5.01 14.89
CA LEU A 451 28.75 -5.37 15.94
C LEU A 451 27.34 -4.89 15.60
N LEU A 452 27.18 -3.66 15.10
CA LEU A 452 25.88 -3.12 14.70
C LEU A 452 25.28 -3.88 13.50
N PHE A 453 26.08 -4.19 12.48
CA PHE A 453 25.63 -5.01 11.35
C PHE A 453 25.27 -6.43 11.79
N THR A 454 26.05 -7.03 12.68
CA THR A 454 25.75 -8.37 13.22
C THR A 454 24.46 -8.35 14.03
N ALA A 455 24.28 -7.34 14.89
CA ALA A 455 23.05 -7.16 15.67
C ALA A 455 21.84 -7.02 14.74
N SER A 456 21.91 -6.09 13.80
CA SER A 456 20.87 -5.87 12.80
C SER A 456 20.50 -7.14 12.03
N ASN A 457 21.49 -7.86 11.50
CA ASN A 457 21.25 -9.03 10.66
C ASN A 457 20.67 -10.23 11.42
N THR A 458 20.76 -10.24 12.76
CA THR A 458 20.21 -11.32 13.61
C THR A 458 18.81 -11.01 14.16
N MET A 459 18.31 -9.80 13.92
CA MET A 459 17.02 -9.30 14.42
C MET A 459 15.99 -9.16 13.27
N THR A 460 14.73 -8.94 13.62
CA THR A 460 13.65 -8.64 12.66
C THR A 460 13.64 -7.15 12.32
N GLY A 461 13.60 -6.81 11.03
CA GLY A 461 13.65 -5.46 10.45
C GLY A 461 12.31 -4.75 10.40
N ALA A 462 11.28 -5.42 9.92
CA ALA A 462 9.93 -4.88 9.83
C ALA A 462 8.89 -6.00 9.96
N THR A 463 7.67 -5.66 10.36
CA THR A 463 6.54 -6.61 10.43
C THR A 463 5.27 -6.00 9.87
N VAL A 464 4.51 -6.77 9.10
CA VAL A 464 3.18 -6.37 8.63
C VAL A 464 2.13 -6.85 9.64
N VAL A 465 1.30 -5.92 10.10
CA VAL A 465 0.22 -6.16 11.05
C VAL A 465 -1.10 -5.76 10.41
N LEU A 466 -1.98 -6.73 10.18
CA LEU A 466 -3.33 -6.49 9.68
C LEU A 466 -4.27 -6.12 10.83
N GLY A 467 -5.06 -5.05 10.66
CA GLY A 467 -6.06 -4.60 11.62
C GLY A 467 -5.51 -4.34 13.04
N GLY A 468 -4.21 -4.10 13.18
CA GLY A 468 -3.53 -3.91 14.47
C GLY A 468 -3.33 -5.16 15.32
N GLU A 469 -3.89 -6.31 14.93
CA GLU A 469 -3.94 -7.54 15.73
C GLU A 469 -3.11 -8.68 15.13
N MET A 470 -3.22 -8.90 13.81
CA MET A 470 -2.69 -10.10 13.17
C MET A 470 -1.34 -9.84 12.48
N ARG A 471 -0.28 -10.48 12.96
CA ARG A 471 1.07 -10.39 12.35
C ARG A 471 1.19 -11.40 11.21
N THR A 472 1.08 -10.93 9.98
CA THR A 472 1.11 -11.79 8.80
C THR A 472 2.51 -12.08 8.30
N TYR A 473 3.42 -11.10 8.42
CA TYR A 473 4.73 -11.24 7.81
C TYR A 473 5.82 -10.48 8.59
N ALA A 474 7.00 -11.07 8.69
CA ALA A 474 8.17 -10.50 9.36
C ALA A 474 9.39 -10.51 8.43
N PHE A 475 9.88 -9.32 8.11
CA PHE A 475 11.05 -9.08 7.29
C PHE A 475 12.31 -9.16 8.16
N SER A 476 13.16 -10.15 7.92
CA SER A 476 14.56 -10.13 8.34
C SER A 476 15.44 -10.17 7.10
N LEU A 477 16.70 -9.74 7.17
CA LEU A 477 17.58 -9.79 5.99
C LEU A 477 17.66 -11.22 5.41
N SER A 478 17.76 -12.23 6.27
CA SER A 478 17.80 -13.64 5.85
C SER A 478 16.50 -14.06 5.18
N ASN A 479 15.35 -13.78 5.80
CA ASN A 479 14.03 -14.15 5.25
C ASN A 479 13.78 -13.41 3.94
N THR A 480 14.11 -12.12 3.86
CA THR A 480 13.98 -11.34 2.63
C THR A 480 14.79 -11.97 1.50
N ILE A 481 16.03 -12.42 1.75
CA ILE A 481 16.85 -13.07 0.72
C ILE A 481 16.23 -14.40 0.27
N THR A 482 15.82 -15.26 1.21
CA THR A 482 15.21 -16.57 0.89
C THR A 482 13.89 -16.40 0.16
N ASP A 483 13.08 -15.44 0.58
CA ASP A 483 11.72 -15.25 0.10
C ASP A 483 11.73 -14.62 -1.28
N LEU A 484 12.63 -13.65 -1.51
CA LEU A 484 12.91 -13.14 -2.86
C LEU A 484 13.46 -14.24 -3.78
N TRP A 485 14.31 -15.13 -3.27
CA TRP A 485 14.82 -16.26 -4.06
C TRP A 485 13.69 -17.20 -4.48
N HIS A 486 12.83 -17.61 -3.53
CA HIS A 486 11.70 -18.50 -3.79
C HIS A 486 10.59 -17.85 -4.62
N ALA A 487 10.44 -16.52 -4.55
CA ALA A 487 9.54 -15.74 -5.40
C ALA A 487 9.98 -15.69 -6.88
N GLY A 488 11.18 -16.19 -7.22
CA GLY A 488 11.77 -16.07 -8.55
C GLY A 488 12.48 -14.74 -8.80
N LEU A 489 12.60 -13.90 -7.76
CA LEU A 489 13.26 -12.59 -7.77
C LEU A 489 14.76 -12.71 -7.54
N ILE A 490 15.38 -13.67 -8.23
CA ILE A 490 16.79 -14.06 -8.07
C ILE A 490 17.74 -12.86 -8.18
N PRO A 491 17.60 -11.94 -9.16
CA PRO A 491 18.51 -10.80 -9.27
C PRO A 491 18.48 -9.86 -8.06
N LEU A 492 17.29 -9.58 -7.49
CA LEU A 492 17.19 -8.72 -6.30
C LEU A 492 17.68 -9.45 -5.06
N SER A 493 17.32 -10.73 -4.89
CA SER A 493 17.84 -11.56 -3.79
C SER A 493 19.38 -11.52 -3.77
N ILE A 494 20.03 -11.70 -4.92
CA ILE A 494 21.48 -11.57 -5.06
C ILE A 494 21.96 -10.15 -4.75
N CYS A 495 21.31 -9.11 -5.27
CA CYS A 495 21.69 -7.73 -4.99
C CYS A 495 21.63 -7.41 -3.49
N VAL A 496 20.54 -7.78 -2.80
CA VAL A 496 20.36 -7.55 -1.37
C VAL A 496 21.39 -8.35 -0.57
N PHE A 497 21.59 -9.63 -0.90
CA PHE A 497 22.61 -10.46 -0.26
C PHE A 497 24.02 -9.87 -0.44
N VAL A 498 24.39 -9.48 -1.65
CA VAL A 498 25.71 -8.95 -1.95
C VAL A 498 25.91 -7.58 -1.31
N PHE A 499 25.02 -6.60 -1.53
CA PHE A 499 25.23 -5.21 -1.11
C PHE A 499 24.92 -4.93 0.37
N SER A 500 24.03 -5.70 0.99
CA SER A 500 23.60 -5.51 2.39
C SER A 500 24.10 -6.63 3.31
N GLY A 501 24.24 -7.84 2.80
CA GLY A 501 24.75 -8.99 3.55
C GLY A 501 26.28 -9.08 3.54
N VAL A 502 26.92 -9.06 2.37
CA VAL A 502 28.36 -9.37 2.23
C VAL A 502 29.22 -8.11 2.19
N TYR A 503 28.83 -7.14 1.37
CA TYR A 503 29.62 -5.96 1.05
C TYR A 503 30.01 -5.11 2.27
N PRO A 504 29.12 -4.86 3.26
CA PRO A 504 29.50 -4.07 4.44
C PRO A 504 30.67 -4.68 5.22
N TYR A 505 30.70 -6.00 5.35
CA TYR A 505 31.78 -6.72 6.03
C TYR A 505 33.08 -6.69 5.22
N VAL A 506 32.99 -6.93 3.91
CA VAL A 506 34.15 -6.82 3.00
C VAL A 506 34.73 -5.40 3.01
N LYS A 507 33.88 -4.38 3.05
CA LYS A 507 34.28 -2.97 3.19
C LYS A 507 35.04 -2.74 4.49
N MET A 508 34.50 -3.18 5.63
CA MET A 508 35.11 -3.02 6.94
C MET A 508 36.49 -3.70 7.04
N LEU A 509 36.59 -4.95 6.56
CA LEU A 509 37.85 -5.68 6.52
C LEU A 509 38.87 -5.03 5.58
N SER A 510 38.42 -4.52 4.43
CA SER A 510 39.27 -3.81 3.48
C SER A 510 39.83 -2.52 4.08
N ILE A 511 39.03 -1.75 4.83
CA ILE A 511 39.50 -0.53 5.50
C ILE A 511 40.66 -0.87 6.44
N VAL A 512 40.49 -1.85 7.34
CA VAL A 512 41.54 -2.25 8.29
C VAL A 512 42.75 -2.85 7.58
N GLY A 513 42.53 -3.66 6.54
CA GLY A 513 43.58 -4.29 5.74
C GLY A 513 44.45 -3.28 4.99
N PHE A 514 43.85 -2.28 4.33
CA PHE A 514 44.62 -1.29 3.57
C PHE A 514 45.25 -0.21 4.46
N THR A 515 44.63 0.16 5.56
CA THR A 515 45.15 1.20 6.46
C THR A 515 46.11 0.61 7.50
N VAL A 516 45.57 -0.11 8.48
CA VAL A 516 46.31 -0.58 9.66
C VAL A 516 47.33 -1.66 9.28
N TRP A 517 46.97 -2.63 8.44
CA TRP A 517 47.88 -3.72 8.09
C TRP A 517 48.90 -3.34 7.00
N ALA A 518 48.42 -2.84 5.86
CA ALA A 518 49.25 -2.59 4.68
C ALA A 518 49.87 -1.19 4.65
N HIS A 519 49.40 -0.25 5.48
CA HIS A 519 49.83 1.16 5.47
C HIS A 519 49.75 1.84 4.09
N ARG A 520 48.72 1.51 3.30
CA ARG A 520 48.46 2.07 1.95
C ARG A 520 47.11 2.83 1.89
N PRO A 521 46.95 3.92 2.65
CA PRO A 521 45.67 4.66 2.72
C PRO A 521 45.32 5.41 1.42
N THR A 522 46.29 5.61 0.52
CA THR A 522 46.12 6.28 -0.78
C THR A 522 45.76 5.31 -1.92
N SER A 523 45.55 4.03 -1.61
CA SER A 523 45.10 3.01 -2.54
C SER A 523 43.86 3.45 -3.33
N ARG A 524 43.92 3.35 -4.66
CA ARG A 524 42.76 3.60 -5.53
C ARG A 524 41.60 2.65 -5.22
N ILE A 525 41.93 1.41 -4.88
CA ILE A 525 40.97 0.37 -4.53
C ILE A 525 40.22 0.77 -3.26
N LEU A 526 40.91 1.30 -2.24
CA LEU A 526 40.27 1.74 -1.00
C LEU A 526 39.28 2.91 -1.25
N ARG A 527 39.64 3.87 -2.11
CA ARG A 527 38.75 4.97 -2.50
C ARG A 527 37.53 4.48 -3.28
N LEU A 528 37.72 3.51 -4.16
CA LEU A 528 36.62 2.90 -4.92
C LEU A 528 35.68 2.14 -3.98
N ILE A 529 36.22 1.31 -3.08
CA ILE A 529 35.46 0.58 -2.06
C ILE A 529 34.65 1.53 -1.17
N ASP A 530 35.24 2.67 -0.78
CA ASP A 530 34.53 3.65 0.03
C ASP A 530 33.41 4.36 -0.75
N CYS A 531 33.68 4.75 -1.99
CA CYS A 531 32.67 5.37 -2.87
C CYS A 531 31.51 4.42 -3.18
N LEU A 532 31.78 3.13 -3.42
CA LEU A 532 30.76 2.10 -3.59
C LEU A 532 30.05 1.73 -2.27
N GLY A 533 30.57 2.20 -1.13
CA GLY A 533 29.98 2.08 0.21
C GLY A 533 28.51 2.49 0.31
N LYS A 534 28.10 3.49 -0.48
CA LYS A 534 26.70 3.94 -0.54
C LYS A 534 25.73 2.88 -1.04
N LEU A 535 26.19 1.89 -1.82
CA LEU A 535 25.33 0.83 -2.35
C LEU A 535 24.71 -0.03 -1.25
N SER A 536 25.28 -0.03 -0.04
CA SER A 536 24.69 -0.70 1.13
C SER A 536 23.39 -0.04 1.61
N LEU A 537 23.06 1.18 1.16
CA LEU A 537 21.75 1.81 1.38
C LEU A 537 20.64 1.25 0.47
N ILE A 538 20.97 0.36 -0.48
CA ILE A 538 19.98 -0.18 -1.44
C ILE A 538 18.83 -0.89 -0.73
N ASP A 539 19.13 -1.66 0.31
CA ASP A 539 18.11 -2.39 1.08
C ASP A 539 17.30 -1.44 1.97
N ALA A 540 17.93 -0.40 2.53
CA ALA A 540 17.21 0.63 3.28
C ALA A 540 16.18 1.36 2.39
N PHE A 541 16.57 1.73 1.18
CA PHE A 541 15.66 2.36 0.23
C PHE A 541 14.64 1.38 -0.37
N ALA A 542 15.02 0.13 -0.65
CA ALA A 542 14.10 -0.89 -1.13
C ALA A 542 13.01 -1.19 -0.08
N LEU A 543 13.41 -1.33 1.19
CA LEU A 543 12.48 -1.51 2.30
C LEU A 543 11.58 -0.28 2.47
N MET A 544 12.11 0.94 2.40
CA MET A 544 11.28 2.18 2.43
C MET A 544 10.21 2.18 1.32
N VAL A 545 10.58 1.83 0.08
CA VAL A 545 9.63 1.73 -1.05
C VAL A 545 8.60 0.63 -0.78
N MET A 546 9.02 -0.56 -0.36
CA MET A 546 8.15 -1.69 -0.07
C MET A 546 7.16 -1.40 1.07
N VAL A 547 7.65 -0.85 2.19
CA VAL A 547 6.83 -0.44 3.35
C VAL A 547 5.76 0.54 2.89
N SER A 548 6.10 1.56 2.10
CA SER A 548 5.12 2.54 1.61
C SER A 548 4.01 1.96 0.73
N GLY A 549 4.29 0.84 0.04
CA GLY A 549 3.34 0.13 -0.81
C GLY A 549 2.46 -0.86 -0.06
N LEU A 550 2.99 -1.46 1.01
CA LEU A 550 2.26 -2.38 1.90
C LEU A 550 1.46 -1.66 2.99
N ASP A 551 1.87 -0.46 3.36
CA ASP A 551 1.20 0.37 4.36
C ASP A 551 -0.10 0.94 3.78
N ILE A 552 -1.20 0.31 4.18
CA ILE A 552 -2.55 0.72 3.84
C ILE A 552 -3.16 1.23 5.13
N PRO A 553 -3.42 2.55 5.22
CA PRO A 553 -3.96 3.13 6.45
C PRO A 553 -5.22 2.38 6.85
N ASN A 554 -5.34 2.10 8.15
CA ASN A 554 -6.47 1.40 8.77
C ASN A 554 -6.63 -0.10 8.40
N ILE A 555 -5.88 -0.62 7.42
CA ILE A 555 -5.98 -2.02 6.99
C ILE A 555 -4.72 -2.82 7.35
N ALA A 556 -3.58 -2.38 6.83
CA ALA A 556 -2.30 -3.08 6.95
C ALA A 556 -1.24 -2.07 7.41
N ASP A 557 -0.81 -2.22 8.66
CA ASP A 557 0.20 -1.37 9.27
C ASP A 557 1.56 -2.08 9.22
N VAL A 558 2.57 -1.42 8.65
CA VAL A 558 3.93 -1.96 8.63
C VAL A 558 4.76 -1.31 9.73
N ARG A 559 5.09 -2.09 10.76
CA ARG A 559 5.91 -1.63 11.89
C ARG A 559 7.39 -1.86 11.60
N ILE A 560 8.18 -0.81 11.68
CA ILE A 560 9.64 -0.87 11.55
C ILE A 560 10.24 -1.10 12.93
N HIS A 561 11.15 -2.07 13.03
CA HIS A 561 11.80 -2.45 14.27
C HIS A 561 13.19 -1.85 14.40
N LEU A 562 13.74 -1.88 15.62
CA LEU A 562 15.05 -1.30 15.96
C LEU A 562 16.18 -1.76 15.03
N SER A 563 16.14 -3.01 14.56
CA SER A 563 17.21 -3.56 13.74
C SER A 563 17.40 -2.82 12.41
N PHE A 564 16.32 -2.32 11.81
CA PHE A 564 16.39 -1.53 10.60
C PHE A 564 17.15 -0.21 10.83
N TYR A 565 16.89 0.46 11.95
CA TYR A 565 17.62 1.65 12.34
C TYR A 565 19.09 1.34 12.64
N LEU A 566 19.38 0.22 13.33
CA LEU A 566 20.75 -0.23 13.56
C LEU A 566 21.49 -0.48 12.24
N PHE A 567 20.84 -1.10 11.24
CA PHE A 567 21.40 -1.28 9.89
C PHE A 567 21.74 0.06 9.24
N MET A 568 20.78 1.00 9.25
CA MET A 568 20.93 2.31 8.65
C MET A 568 22.06 3.09 9.31
N TYR A 569 22.09 3.15 10.65
CA TYR A 569 23.16 3.83 11.39
C TYR A 569 24.52 3.14 11.20
N ALA A 570 24.58 1.81 11.17
CA ALA A 570 25.80 1.08 10.85
C ALA A 570 26.32 1.44 9.46
N THR A 571 25.43 1.58 8.49
CA THR A 571 25.76 1.98 7.12
C THR A 571 26.30 3.41 7.05
N LEU A 572 25.64 4.37 7.70
CA LEU A 572 26.11 5.77 7.76
C LEU A 572 27.46 5.89 8.48
N LEU A 573 27.61 5.18 9.60
CA LEU A 573 28.87 5.11 10.34
C LEU A 573 29.97 4.48 9.49
N SER A 574 29.64 3.45 8.69
CA SER A 574 30.59 2.82 7.77
C SER A 574 31.07 3.76 6.65
N ILE A 575 30.21 4.68 6.19
CA ILE A 575 30.56 5.73 5.23
C ILE A 575 31.44 6.79 5.89
N ALA A 576 31.11 7.19 7.12
CA ALA A 576 31.91 8.14 7.89
C ALA A 576 33.33 7.60 8.19
N ILE A 577 33.45 6.35 8.64
CA ILE A 577 34.72 5.69 8.94
C ILE A 577 35.53 5.46 7.67
N GLY A 578 34.89 5.06 6.57
CA GLY A 578 35.57 4.89 5.28
C GLY A 578 36.15 6.20 4.76
N ASN A 579 35.40 7.30 4.85
CA ASN A 579 35.90 8.64 4.53
C ASN A 579 37.05 9.06 5.45
N TYR A 580 36.93 8.81 6.76
CA TYR A 580 38.00 9.08 7.72
C TYR A 580 39.27 8.31 7.34
N ALA A 581 39.17 7.01 7.04
CA ALA A 581 40.27 6.17 6.58
C ALA A 581 40.92 6.73 5.29
N ALA A 582 40.09 7.05 4.30
CA ALA A 582 40.54 7.45 2.97
C ALA A 582 41.11 8.88 2.91
N LEU A 583 40.67 9.79 3.78
CA LEU A 583 41.02 11.22 3.73
C LEU A 583 41.81 11.75 4.95
N LEU A 584 41.51 11.28 6.16
CA LEU A 584 42.01 11.88 7.40
C LEU A 584 43.04 11.02 8.14
N TRP A 585 42.88 9.70 8.14
CA TRP A 585 43.79 8.78 8.84
C TRP A 585 45.22 8.96 8.33
N ARG A 586 46.17 9.32 9.20
CA ARG A 586 47.57 9.66 8.83
C ARG A 586 47.72 10.83 7.86
N ALA A 587 46.80 11.78 7.85
CA ALA A 587 46.96 13.03 7.11
C ALA A 587 48.20 13.82 7.61
N GLY A 588 48.93 14.41 6.66
CA GLY A 588 50.15 15.18 6.93
C GLY A 588 51.37 14.32 7.30
N THR A 589 51.38 13.03 6.96
CA THR A 589 52.50 12.12 7.26
C THR A 589 53.17 11.60 5.98
N THR A 590 54.40 11.13 6.11
CA THR A 590 55.19 10.51 5.03
C THR A 590 54.50 9.33 4.35
N LEU A 591 53.65 8.58 5.07
CA LEU A 591 52.85 7.47 4.51
C LEU A 591 51.85 7.89 3.43
N ARG A 592 51.51 9.19 3.36
CA ARG A 592 50.57 9.72 2.37
C ARG A 592 51.26 10.49 1.25
N ASN A 593 52.56 10.73 1.36
CA ASN A 593 53.30 11.62 0.48
C ASN A 593 54.31 10.85 -0.38
N ASP A 594 53.83 10.13 -1.40
CA ASP A 594 54.66 9.41 -2.38
C ASP A 594 55.24 10.35 -3.48
N GLY A 595 55.59 11.60 -3.15
CA GLY A 595 55.80 12.62 -4.20
C GLY A 595 56.78 13.76 -3.96
N ILE A 596 57.38 13.89 -2.78
CA ILE A 596 58.55 14.76 -2.62
C ILE A 596 59.72 13.85 -2.34
N SER A 597 60.15 13.13 -3.38
CA SER A 597 61.53 12.67 -3.44
C SER A 597 62.40 13.89 -3.18
N VAL A 598 63.14 13.83 -2.07
CA VAL A 598 64.29 14.67 -1.75
C VAL A 598 65.33 14.44 -2.86
N ALA A 599 65.06 14.99 -4.04
CA ALA A 599 66.02 15.17 -5.12
C ALA A 599 66.47 16.63 -4.98
N ASN A 600 67.42 16.84 -4.08
CA ASN A 600 68.43 17.91 -4.06
C ASN A 600 69.00 18.07 -2.64
N THR A 601 69.56 17.01 -2.05
CA THR A 601 70.54 17.17 -0.96
C THR A 601 71.52 16.00 -0.89
N SER A 602 71.98 15.50 -2.04
CA SER A 602 73.04 14.48 -2.07
C SER A 602 73.82 14.49 -3.39
N SER A 603 74.47 15.61 -3.70
CA SER A 603 75.61 15.65 -4.62
C SER A 603 76.41 16.92 -4.39
N ASN A 604 77.14 16.97 -3.26
CA ASN A 604 78.44 17.62 -3.10
C ASN A 604 78.81 17.62 -1.61
N SER A 605 79.31 16.49 -1.12
CA SER A 605 80.27 16.48 -0.02
C SER A 605 81.05 15.18 -0.08
N THR A 606 82.24 15.33 -0.62
CA THR A 606 83.40 14.44 -0.67
C THR A 606 83.55 13.65 0.63
N PHE A 607 83.64 12.33 0.52
CA PHE A 607 84.21 11.49 1.56
C PHE A 607 85.73 11.66 1.54
N ALA A 608 86.27 12.20 2.62
CA ALA A 608 87.63 11.95 3.08
C ALA A 608 87.58 11.99 4.61
N ASP A 609 87.61 10.81 5.23
CA ASP A 609 87.98 10.66 6.64
C ASP A 609 89.47 10.30 6.66
N ASP A 610 90.27 11.08 7.38
CA ASP A 610 91.13 10.58 8.46
C ASP A 610 91.85 11.72 9.19
N ALA A 611 91.98 11.52 10.51
CA ALA A 611 92.89 12.16 11.48
C ALA A 611 92.47 13.46 12.21
N GLU A 612 91.99 13.23 13.45
CA GLU A 612 92.40 13.82 14.74
C GLU A 612 92.45 15.35 15.04
N PRO A 613 92.32 15.73 16.33
CA PRO A 613 91.85 17.05 16.76
C PRO A 613 92.99 17.95 17.24
N MET A 614 92.92 19.27 16.97
CA MET A 614 93.53 20.26 17.87
C MET A 614 92.90 21.66 17.71
N ALA A 615 92.75 22.29 18.88
CA ALA A 615 92.90 23.72 19.16
C ALA A 615 91.83 24.73 18.67
N VAL A 616 91.00 25.11 19.65
CA VAL A 616 90.50 26.47 19.97
C VAL A 616 91.67 27.49 19.81
N PRO A 617 91.50 28.78 19.41
CA PRO A 617 90.48 29.67 19.96
C PRO A 617 89.92 30.83 19.11
N SER A 618 88.79 31.36 19.62
CA SER A 618 88.41 32.79 19.70
C SER A 618 88.34 33.66 18.45
N VAL A 619 87.22 34.36 18.26
CA VAL A 619 87.08 35.82 18.51
C VAL A 619 85.67 36.30 18.07
N VAL A 620 84.89 36.68 19.08
CA VAL A 620 84.02 37.88 19.25
C VAL A 620 83.23 38.45 18.05
N PRO A 621 81.93 38.77 18.25
CA PRO A 621 81.02 39.32 17.24
C PRO A 621 80.96 40.86 17.27
N SER A 622 80.58 41.49 16.15
CA SER A 622 79.94 42.83 16.11
C SER A 622 79.40 43.10 14.70
N ARG A 623 78.12 43.40 14.46
CA ARG A 623 77.23 44.51 14.90
C ARG A 623 77.22 45.64 13.86
N GLN A 624 76.06 45.74 13.20
CA GLN A 624 75.35 46.93 12.68
C GLN A 624 76.17 48.15 12.22
N HIS A 625 75.98 48.56 10.97
CA HIS A 625 75.93 49.98 10.66
C HIS A 625 74.97 50.33 9.51
N MET A 626 74.39 51.52 9.62
CA MET A 626 73.20 52.01 8.96
C MET A 626 73.55 53.32 8.23
N THR A 627 73.23 53.40 6.92
CA THR A 627 72.98 54.62 6.09
C THR A 627 74.16 55.61 5.90
N PRO A 628 74.13 56.59 4.95
CA PRO A 628 73.05 57.03 4.04
C PRO A 628 73.44 57.30 2.55
N ILE A 629 72.38 57.38 1.73
CA ILE A 629 72.06 58.35 0.64
C ILE A 629 73.24 59.03 -0.10
N ASP A 630 73.29 58.85 -1.43
CA ASP A 630 73.31 60.03 -2.33
C ASP A 630 72.77 59.78 -3.75
N HIS A 631 72.19 60.86 -4.30
CA HIS A 631 71.43 60.98 -5.53
C HIS A 631 72.29 60.96 -6.81
N THR A 632 71.78 60.42 -7.92
CA THR A 632 71.66 61.20 -9.19
C THR A 632 70.85 60.48 -10.29
N MET A 633 69.98 61.31 -10.89
CA MET A 633 69.03 61.17 -12.00
C MET A 633 69.40 60.27 -13.20
N SER A 634 68.40 59.55 -13.71
CA SER A 634 67.91 59.70 -15.10
C SER A 634 66.49 59.10 -15.25
N PRO A 635 65.53 59.80 -15.88
CA PRO A 635 64.18 59.30 -16.10
C PRO A 635 64.11 58.56 -17.43
N VAL A 636 63.71 57.29 -17.41
CA VAL A 636 63.24 56.59 -18.61
C VAL A 636 61.91 55.94 -18.27
N ASP A 637 60.93 56.30 -19.09
CA ASP A 637 59.54 55.85 -19.07
C ASP A 637 59.41 54.33 -19.00
N ASP A 638 58.78 53.81 -17.95
CA ASP A 638 58.17 52.48 -17.96
C ASP A 638 57.05 52.39 -16.90
N ALA A 639 56.05 53.26 -17.06
CA ALA A 639 54.84 53.25 -16.25
C ALA A 639 53.59 52.97 -17.10
N THR A 640 53.61 51.90 -17.91
CA THR A 640 52.41 51.50 -18.69
C THR A 640 52.19 50.00 -18.88
N GLN A 641 52.89 49.10 -18.18
CA GLN A 641 52.67 47.64 -18.33
C GLN A 641 52.20 46.85 -17.10
N LEU A 642 52.02 47.46 -15.92
CA LEU A 642 51.61 46.69 -14.72
C LEU A 642 50.13 46.81 -14.29
N ARG A 643 49.22 47.30 -15.15
CA ARG A 643 47.78 47.43 -14.80
C ARG A 643 46.81 46.60 -15.63
N SER A 644 47.29 45.84 -16.62
CA SER A 644 46.46 45.01 -17.51
C SER A 644 46.25 43.56 -16.99
N GLY A 645 47.10 43.07 -16.09
CA GLY A 645 47.06 41.69 -15.59
C GLY A 645 45.98 41.40 -14.55
N GLU A 646 45.62 42.36 -13.69
CA GLU A 646 44.67 42.12 -12.57
C GLU A 646 43.21 42.03 -13.03
N ASN A 647 42.83 42.77 -14.06
CA ASN A 647 41.46 42.73 -14.61
C ASN A 647 41.14 41.41 -15.32
N CYS A 648 42.15 40.73 -15.90
CA CYS A 648 41.94 39.44 -16.57
C CYS A 648 41.79 38.28 -15.57
N VAL A 649 42.52 38.30 -14.45
CA VAL A 649 42.40 37.29 -13.38
C VAL A 649 41.08 37.44 -12.61
N SER A 650 40.62 38.67 -12.38
CA SER A 650 39.32 38.97 -11.76
C SER A 650 38.15 38.46 -12.62
N ARG A 651 38.13 38.78 -13.91
CA ARG A 651 37.08 38.35 -14.85
C ARG A 651 37.05 36.83 -15.03
N ARG A 652 38.21 36.17 -15.05
CA ARG A 652 38.32 34.69 -15.12
C ARG A 652 37.83 34.00 -13.84
N ARG A 653 38.06 34.59 -12.66
CA ARG A 653 37.47 34.12 -11.38
C ARG A 653 35.96 34.32 -11.33
N GLN A 654 35.44 35.40 -11.92
CA GLN A 654 34.01 35.67 -11.98
C GLN A 654 33.30 34.69 -12.92
N VAL A 655 33.84 34.47 -14.13
CA VAL A 655 33.32 33.48 -15.10
C VAL A 655 33.38 32.06 -14.53
N ALA A 656 34.45 31.70 -13.81
CA ALA A 656 34.55 30.41 -13.15
C ALA A 656 33.50 30.20 -12.04
N ARG A 657 33.10 31.26 -11.30
CA ARG A 657 31.99 31.18 -10.33
C ARG A 657 30.64 30.96 -11.03
N TYR A 658 30.37 31.68 -12.12
CA TYR A 658 29.12 31.50 -12.86
C TYR A 658 29.01 30.10 -13.49
N LEU A 659 30.11 29.55 -14.00
CA LEU A 659 30.17 28.17 -14.52
C LEU A 659 29.98 27.09 -13.45
N LEU A 660 30.31 27.38 -12.17
CA LEU A 660 30.08 26.47 -11.04
C LEU A 660 28.65 26.55 -10.48
N CYS A 661 27.99 27.70 -10.60
CA CYS A 661 26.59 27.85 -10.19
C CYS A 661 25.62 27.04 -11.05
N PHE A 662 25.88 26.90 -12.35
CA PHE A 662 24.95 26.23 -13.27
C PHE A 662 24.72 24.74 -12.94
N PRO A 663 25.75 23.90 -12.72
CA PRO A 663 25.55 22.50 -12.32
C PRO A 663 24.85 22.35 -10.97
N SER A 664 25.14 23.23 -10.00
CA SER A 664 24.44 23.22 -8.70
C SER A 664 22.96 23.56 -8.85
N LEU A 665 22.64 24.61 -9.61
CA LEU A 665 21.25 25.00 -9.90
C LEU A 665 20.50 23.89 -10.64
N PHE A 666 21.17 23.22 -11.60
CA PHE A 666 20.62 22.05 -12.28
C PHE A 666 20.34 20.90 -11.30
N MET A 667 21.24 20.60 -10.36
CA MET A 667 21.02 19.58 -9.33
C MET A 667 19.79 19.88 -8.47
N PHE A 668 19.62 21.13 -8.03
CA PHE A 668 18.43 21.55 -7.29
C PHE A 668 17.15 21.47 -8.13
N ALA A 669 17.21 21.96 -9.37
CA ALA A 669 16.07 21.92 -10.31
C ALA A 669 15.63 20.48 -10.63
N CYS A 670 16.56 19.53 -10.67
CA CYS A 670 16.24 18.12 -10.89
C CYS A 670 15.76 17.38 -9.63
N SER A 671 16.25 17.76 -8.45
CA SER A 671 15.98 17.02 -7.21
C SER A 671 14.74 17.53 -6.47
N ILE A 672 14.52 18.85 -6.37
CA ILE A 672 13.38 19.45 -5.63
C ILE A 672 12.01 18.96 -6.12
N PRO A 673 11.74 18.81 -7.44
CA PRO A 673 10.46 18.33 -7.91
C PRO A 673 10.07 16.97 -7.34
N ALA A 674 11.01 16.05 -7.12
CA ALA A 674 10.71 14.74 -6.56
C ALA A 674 10.24 14.78 -5.09
N TRP A 675 10.67 15.80 -4.34
CA TRP A 675 10.27 16.00 -2.94
C TRP A 675 8.86 16.57 -2.80
N VAL A 676 8.47 17.46 -3.72
CA VAL A 676 7.20 18.18 -3.65
C VAL A 676 6.10 17.49 -4.47
N LEU A 677 6.44 17.01 -5.66
CA LEU A 677 5.50 16.41 -6.59
C LEU A 677 5.42 14.88 -6.41
N PRO A 678 4.28 14.26 -6.75
CA PRO A 678 4.16 12.82 -6.71
C PRO A 678 5.20 12.15 -7.61
N SER A 679 5.99 11.26 -7.00
CA SER A 679 7.07 10.49 -7.64
C SER A 679 6.68 9.03 -7.88
N PHE A 680 5.75 8.51 -7.07
CA PHE A 680 5.24 7.15 -7.15
C PHE A 680 3.72 7.18 -7.28
N ARG A 681 3.18 6.23 -8.04
CA ARG A 681 1.75 5.91 -8.02
C ARG A 681 1.58 4.41 -7.83
N TYR A 682 1.00 4.05 -6.70
CA TYR A 682 0.54 2.69 -6.40
C TYR A 682 -0.90 2.57 -6.84
N GLN A 683 -1.21 1.58 -7.67
CA GLN A 683 -2.55 1.16 -8.05
C GLN A 683 -2.86 -0.12 -7.29
N ILE A 684 -3.94 -0.09 -6.51
CA ILE A 684 -4.40 -1.24 -5.74
C ILE A 684 -5.57 -1.87 -6.51
N GLY A 685 -5.51 -3.17 -6.71
CA GLY A 685 -6.56 -3.99 -7.32
C GLY A 685 -7.01 -5.13 -6.41
N GLY A 686 -7.95 -5.94 -6.89
CA GLY A 686 -8.62 -6.95 -6.09
C GLY A 686 -9.64 -6.36 -5.10
N PHE A 687 -10.11 -7.17 -4.15
CA PHE A 687 -11.09 -6.78 -3.13
C PHE A 687 -10.64 -5.58 -2.28
N ALA A 688 -9.34 -5.41 -2.05
CA ALA A 688 -8.79 -4.27 -1.32
C ALA A 688 -9.15 -2.92 -1.95
N ARG A 689 -9.42 -2.86 -3.26
CA ARG A 689 -9.90 -1.66 -3.95
C ARG A 689 -11.28 -1.20 -3.47
N LEU A 690 -12.07 -2.08 -2.86
CA LEU A 690 -13.36 -1.71 -2.26
C LEU A 690 -13.18 -0.91 -0.96
N LEU A 691 -12.08 -1.18 -0.25
CA LEU A 691 -11.79 -0.57 1.06
C LEU A 691 -10.77 0.57 0.96
N THR A 692 -10.09 0.71 -0.18
CA THR A 692 -8.98 1.66 -0.37
C THR A 692 -9.13 2.42 -1.67
N PRO A 693 -8.64 3.67 -1.76
CA PRO A 693 -8.66 4.41 -3.00
C PRO A 693 -7.86 3.69 -4.10
N VAL A 694 -8.38 3.72 -5.33
CA VAL A 694 -7.84 3.02 -6.51
C VAL A 694 -6.36 3.31 -6.76
N SER A 695 -5.91 4.53 -6.42
CA SER A 695 -4.49 4.87 -6.51
C SER A 695 -4.03 5.77 -5.39
N LYS A 696 -2.84 5.46 -4.85
CA LYS A 696 -2.11 6.26 -3.85
C LYS A 696 -0.89 6.86 -4.53
N SER A 697 -0.86 8.19 -4.66
CA SER A 697 0.29 8.91 -5.24
C SER A 697 1.17 9.49 -4.13
N LEU A 698 2.47 9.19 -4.14
CA LEU A 698 3.40 9.56 -3.07
C LEU A 698 4.55 10.40 -3.62
N SER A 699 4.81 11.54 -2.99
CA SER A 699 6.06 12.30 -3.18
C SER A 699 7.20 11.65 -2.39
N LEU A 700 8.45 12.01 -2.68
CA LEU A 700 9.60 11.48 -1.95
C LEU A 700 9.59 11.90 -0.46
N TRP A 701 9.00 13.06 -0.15
CA TRP A 701 8.72 13.45 1.24
C TRP A 701 7.78 12.47 1.94
N SER A 702 6.63 12.16 1.32
CA SER A 702 5.65 11.23 1.89
C SER A 702 6.20 9.80 1.98
N LEU A 703 7.02 9.41 1.01
CA LEU A 703 7.71 8.12 0.98
C LEU A 703 8.72 7.98 2.13
N SER A 704 9.56 8.99 2.34
CA SER A 704 10.62 8.96 3.36
C SER A 704 10.15 9.24 4.78
N SER A 705 9.01 9.93 4.92
CA SER A 705 8.28 10.06 6.20
C SER A 705 7.30 8.91 6.47
N LEU A 706 7.22 7.92 5.57
CA LEU A 706 6.30 6.77 5.67
C LEU A 706 4.88 7.16 6.06
N GLY A 707 4.33 8.18 5.38
CA GLY A 707 3.00 8.69 5.70
C GLY A 707 2.93 9.62 6.92
N ASN A 708 4.02 10.36 7.20
CA ASN A 708 4.13 11.32 8.31
C ASN A 708 4.14 10.67 9.71
N ARG A 709 4.72 9.47 9.80
CA ARG A 709 4.86 8.69 11.03
C ARG A 709 5.96 9.28 11.91
N SER A 710 5.74 9.34 13.23
CA SER A 710 6.67 9.99 14.17
C SER A 710 7.96 9.18 14.41
N ASP A 711 7.94 7.88 14.17
CA ASP A 711 9.08 6.97 14.22
C ASP A 711 9.95 7.03 12.94
N ALA A 712 9.46 7.66 11.86
CA ALA A 712 10.14 7.68 10.56
C ALA A 712 11.03 8.91 10.33
N TYR A 713 11.20 9.82 11.30
CA TYR A 713 11.99 11.04 11.12
C TYR A 713 13.46 10.77 10.80
N ASP A 714 14.05 9.70 11.34
CA ASP A 714 15.42 9.31 11.02
C ASP A 714 15.57 8.90 9.54
N ILE A 715 14.59 8.17 9.00
CA ILE A 715 14.58 7.75 7.59
C ILE A 715 14.46 8.99 6.69
N LEU A 716 13.55 9.91 7.04
CA LEU A 716 13.40 11.19 6.36
C LEU A 716 14.70 12.00 6.37
N LEU A 717 15.34 12.14 7.54
CA LEU A 717 16.58 12.89 7.69
C LEU A 717 17.70 12.29 6.82
N VAL A 718 17.85 10.98 6.85
CA VAL A 718 18.87 10.25 6.07
C VAL A 718 18.59 10.35 4.58
N ALA A 719 17.35 10.16 4.15
CA ALA A 719 16.94 10.31 2.76
C ALA A 719 17.17 11.76 2.28
N PHE A 720 16.75 12.75 3.07
CA PHE A 720 16.91 14.17 2.74
C PHE A 720 18.37 14.55 2.61
N PHE A 721 19.20 14.09 3.54
CA PHE A 721 20.63 14.34 3.49
C PHE A 721 21.29 13.66 2.28
N THR A 722 21.06 12.36 2.08
CA THR A 722 21.78 11.57 1.07
C THR A 722 21.29 11.80 -0.37
N ILE A 723 20.02 12.13 -0.57
CA ILE A 723 19.40 12.29 -1.90
C ILE A 723 19.39 13.75 -2.34
N LEU A 724 19.24 14.72 -1.44
CA LEU A 724 19.18 16.15 -1.78
C LEU A 724 20.43 16.92 -1.35
N VAL A 725 20.73 16.96 -0.06
CA VAL A 725 21.75 17.87 0.49
C VAL A 725 23.16 17.48 0.02
N ALA A 726 23.56 16.22 0.19
CA ALA A 726 24.89 15.75 -0.14
C ALA A 726 25.21 15.87 -1.65
N PRO A 727 24.33 15.47 -2.59
CA PRO A 727 24.56 15.68 -4.02
C PRO A 727 24.70 17.16 -4.42
N CYS A 728 23.83 18.02 -3.90
CA CYS A 728 23.89 19.46 -4.20
C CYS A 728 25.17 20.09 -3.65
N LEU A 729 25.52 19.80 -2.40
CA LEU A 729 26.76 20.30 -1.78
C LEU A 729 28.01 19.75 -2.47
N TYR A 730 28.01 18.47 -2.88
CA TYR A 730 29.14 17.86 -3.59
C TYR A 730 29.42 18.60 -4.90
N VAL A 731 28.38 18.86 -5.70
CA VAL A 731 28.51 19.57 -6.98
C VAL A 731 28.89 21.05 -6.77
N ALA A 732 28.28 21.72 -5.79
CA ALA A 732 28.57 23.13 -5.50
C ALA A 732 30.01 23.37 -4.99
N LEU A 733 30.53 22.42 -4.20
CA LEU A 733 31.86 22.50 -3.61
C LEU A 733 32.91 21.73 -4.41
N TYR A 734 32.56 21.19 -5.58
CA TYR A 734 33.48 20.45 -6.43
C TYR A 734 34.63 21.37 -6.90
N PRO A 735 35.91 20.94 -6.83
CA PRO A 735 36.42 19.63 -6.40
C PRO A 735 36.88 19.55 -4.92
N LYS A 736 36.61 20.56 -4.09
CA LYS A 736 37.18 20.69 -2.74
C LYS A 736 36.61 19.69 -1.72
N CYS A 737 35.36 19.26 -1.86
CA CYS A 737 34.69 18.39 -0.90
C CYS A 737 34.52 16.94 -1.38
N ARG A 738 35.65 16.22 -1.53
CA ARG A 738 35.65 14.78 -1.86
C ARG A 738 34.89 13.91 -0.86
N PHE A 739 34.81 14.36 0.40
CA PHE A 739 34.07 13.70 1.47
C PHE A 739 32.62 13.39 1.08
N LEU A 740 31.94 14.31 0.38
CA LEU A 740 30.51 14.17 0.07
C LEU A 740 30.20 13.16 -1.06
N ALA A 741 31.20 12.74 -1.83
CA ALA A 741 31.01 11.81 -2.94
C ALA A 741 30.40 10.46 -2.50
N SER A 742 30.82 9.95 -1.34
CA SER A 742 30.33 8.69 -0.76
C SER A 742 28.99 8.83 -0.03
N TRP A 743 28.48 10.05 0.17
CA TRP A 743 27.17 10.32 0.77
C TRP A 743 26.06 10.57 -0.26
N CYS A 744 26.41 10.71 -1.54
CA CYS A 744 25.45 10.93 -2.62
C CYS A 744 24.69 9.63 -2.91
N GLY A 745 23.50 9.46 -2.30
CA GLY A 745 22.67 8.25 -2.39
C GLY A 745 21.56 8.29 -3.45
N ALA A 746 21.45 9.36 -4.23
CA ALA A 746 20.39 9.52 -5.23
C ALA A 746 20.37 8.40 -6.30
N ASP A 747 21.54 7.94 -6.75
CA ASP A 747 21.67 6.81 -7.66
C ASP A 747 21.21 5.49 -7.03
N VAL A 748 21.51 5.31 -5.74
CA VAL A 748 21.13 4.12 -4.97
C VAL A 748 19.62 4.07 -4.80
N LEU A 749 18.97 5.21 -4.54
CA LEU A 749 17.51 5.31 -4.51
C LEU A 749 16.93 4.94 -5.87
N VAL A 750 17.39 5.56 -6.97
CA VAL A 750 16.86 5.29 -8.31
C VAL A 750 16.99 3.81 -8.65
N LEU A 751 18.13 3.20 -8.33
CA LEU A 751 18.35 1.76 -8.51
C LEU A 751 17.37 0.94 -7.67
N ALA A 752 17.22 1.25 -6.38
CA ALA A 752 16.28 0.58 -5.49
C ALA A 752 14.83 0.71 -5.99
N CYS A 753 14.43 1.87 -6.51
CA CYS A 753 13.11 2.08 -7.08
C CYS A 753 12.90 1.27 -8.35
N VAL A 754 13.84 1.27 -9.29
CA VAL A 754 13.71 0.48 -10.53
C VAL A 754 13.61 -1.01 -10.20
N ILE A 755 14.47 -1.51 -9.31
CA ILE A 755 14.42 -2.93 -8.93
C ILE A 755 13.13 -3.23 -8.16
N GLY A 756 12.74 -2.39 -7.21
CA GLY A 756 11.52 -2.56 -6.42
C GLY A 756 10.25 -2.55 -7.30
N LEU A 757 10.15 -1.63 -8.26
CA LEU A 757 8.99 -1.55 -9.17
C LEU A 757 8.84 -2.76 -10.08
N ILE A 758 9.94 -3.27 -10.64
CA ILE A 758 9.90 -4.46 -11.50
C ILE A 758 9.38 -5.68 -10.73
N GLN A 759 9.49 -5.66 -9.41
CA GLN A 759 9.40 -6.87 -8.59
C GLN A 759 8.29 -6.86 -7.54
N LEU A 760 7.71 -5.69 -7.22
CA LEU A 760 6.65 -5.56 -6.22
C LEU A 760 5.47 -6.49 -6.50
N GLN A 761 5.05 -6.61 -7.77
CA GLN A 761 3.94 -7.48 -8.14
C GLN A 761 4.25 -8.96 -7.85
N GLN A 762 5.46 -9.42 -8.16
CA GLN A 762 5.87 -10.81 -7.91
C GLN A 762 6.03 -11.08 -6.42
N PHE A 763 6.56 -10.09 -5.68
CA PHE A 763 6.69 -10.17 -4.24
C PHE A 763 5.32 -10.25 -3.54
N VAL A 764 4.38 -9.37 -3.88
CA VAL A 764 3.01 -9.40 -3.34
C VAL A 764 2.33 -10.74 -3.62
N ARG A 765 2.48 -11.28 -4.84
CA ARG A 765 2.00 -12.62 -5.21
C ARG A 765 2.63 -13.75 -4.39
N PHE A 766 3.90 -13.62 -4.04
CA PHE A 766 4.59 -14.59 -3.22
C PHE A 766 4.12 -14.53 -1.76
N VAL A 767 4.09 -13.33 -1.17
CA VAL A 767 3.69 -13.12 0.24
C VAL A 767 2.24 -13.52 0.49
N LEU A 768 1.33 -13.13 -0.40
CA LEU A 768 -0.08 -13.46 -0.25
C LEU A 768 -0.43 -14.85 -0.81
N GLY A 769 0.44 -15.43 -1.64
CA GLY A 769 0.19 -16.68 -2.34
C GLY A 769 -0.63 -16.51 -3.62
N LYS A 770 -0.45 -17.43 -4.58
CA LYS A 770 -1.01 -17.35 -5.96
C LYS A 770 -2.54 -17.21 -6.03
N LYS A 771 -3.26 -17.59 -4.96
CA LYS A 771 -4.74 -17.58 -4.91
C LYS A 771 -5.31 -16.27 -4.33
N MET A 772 -4.45 -15.40 -3.78
CA MET A 772 -4.87 -14.16 -3.14
C MET A 772 -4.85 -12.93 -4.07
N ASP A 773 -4.53 -13.11 -5.36
CA ASP A 773 -4.67 -12.06 -6.39
C ASP A 773 -6.10 -11.49 -6.45
N ILE A 774 -7.11 -12.28 -6.07
CA ILE A 774 -8.50 -11.85 -5.98
C ILE A 774 -8.68 -10.81 -4.86
N PHE A 775 -7.96 -10.96 -3.74
CA PHE A 775 -8.10 -10.10 -2.57
C PHE A 775 -7.25 -8.83 -2.66
N TYR A 776 -6.00 -8.95 -3.15
CA TYR A 776 -5.10 -7.81 -3.24
C TYR A 776 -4.10 -7.96 -4.38
N THR A 777 -4.01 -6.92 -5.21
CA THR A 777 -2.93 -6.73 -6.17
C THR A 777 -2.39 -5.32 -6.05
N ALA A 778 -1.08 -5.15 -6.18
CA ALA A 778 -0.45 -3.83 -6.17
C ALA A 778 0.46 -3.67 -7.38
N HIS A 779 0.23 -2.60 -8.13
CA HIS A 779 1.08 -2.16 -9.21
C HIS A 779 1.67 -0.80 -8.87
N ALA A 780 2.98 -0.67 -8.96
CA ALA A 780 3.65 0.58 -8.71
C ALA A 780 4.21 1.14 -10.03
N SER A 781 4.07 2.45 -10.23
CA SER A 781 4.57 3.15 -11.41
C SER A 781 5.41 4.35 -11.01
N LEU A 782 6.53 4.53 -11.70
CA LEU A 782 7.45 5.67 -11.52
C LEU A 782 6.91 6.87 -12.29
N LEU A 783 6.80 8.02 -11.64
CA LEU A 783 6.39 9.27 -12.28
C LEU A 783 7.60 10.08 -12.73
N TRP A 784 7.34 11.09 -13.57
CA TRP A 784 8.40 11.87 -14.24
C TRP A 784 9.45 12.52 -13.32
N PRO A 785 9.16 12.97 -12.08
CA PRO A 785 10.18 13.60 -11.24
C PRO A 785 11.36 12.68 -10.93
N MET A 786 11.14 11.36 -10.89
CA MET A 786 12.21 10.39 -10.67
C MET A 786 13.19 10.30 -11.83
N PHE A 787 12.77 10.58 -13.07
CA PHE A 787 13.70 10.65 -14.21
C PHE A 787 14.64 11.85 -14.09
N LEU A 788 14.20 12.96 -13.48
CA LEU A 788 15.08 14.08 -13.17
C LEU A 788 16.11 13.73 -12.10
N VAL A 789 15.70 13.02 -11.04
CA VAL A 789 16.63 12.50 -10.03
C VAL A 789 17.64 11.53 -10.66
N ALA A 790 17.20 10.68 -11.60
CA ALA A 790 18.10 9.83 -12.35
C ALA A 790 19.13 10.64 -13.17
N ALA A 791 18.70 11.69 -13.88
CA ALA A 791 19.61 12.58 -14.61
C ALA A 791 20.61 13.28 -13.68
N ALA A 792 20.16 13.76 -12.52
CA ALA A 792 21.01 14.33 -11.49
C ALA A 792 22.04 13.31 -10.96
N SER A 793 21.62 12.06 -10.76
CA SER A 793 22.50 10.99 -10.31
C SER A 793 23.60 10.65 -11.33
N VAL A 794 23.29 10.68 -12.62
CA VAL A 794 24.27 10.50 -13.71
C VAL A 794 25.28 11.64 -13.70
N LEU A 795 24.83 12.89 -13.52
CA LEU A 795 25.72 14.04 -13.42
C LEU A 795 26.72 13.88 -12.26
N VAL A 796 26.24 13.49 -11.08
CA VAL A 796 27.09 13.22 -9.91
C VAL A 796 28.14 12.16 -10.22
N TRP A 797 27.74 11.06 -10.87
CA TRP A 797 28.68 10.00 -11.29
C TRP A 797 29.73 10.50 -12.29
N VAL A 798 29.36 11.37 -13.23
CA VAL A 798 30.33 12.00 -14.14
C VAL A 798 31.39 12.78 -13.35
N TYR A 799 31.00 13.54 -12.33
CA TYR A 799 31.95 14.25 -11.46
C TYR A 799 32.81 13.30 -10.62
N ILE A 800 32.23 12.23 -10.07
CA ILE A 800 32.95 11.21 -9.30
C ILE A 800 33.99 10.50 -10.17
N VAL A 801 33.59 10.01 -11.35
CA VAL A 801 34.47 9.38 -12.34
C VAL A 801 35.57 10.37 -12.72
N ARG A 802 35.22 11.62 -13.00
CA ARG A 802 36.19 12.66 -13.33
C ARG A 802 37.22 12.87 -12.20
N ASP A 803 36.82 12.89 -10.94
CA ASP A 803 37.74 13.04 -9.80
C ASP A 803 38.64 11.81 -9.63
N ILE A 804 38.10 10.60 -9.81
CA ILE A 804 38.87 9.35 -9.71
C ILE A 804 39.92 9.25 -10.84
N PHE A 805 39.56 9.64 -12.08
CA PHE A 805 40.43 9.53 -13.25
C PHE A 805 41.34 10.75 -13.50
N HIS A 806 40.96 12.01 -13.21
CA HIS A 806 41.86 13.15 -13.47
C HIS A 806 43.14 13.16 -12.63
N VAL A 807 43.15 12.42 -11.50
CA VAL A 807 44.37 12.15 -10.73
C VAL A 807 45.45 11.47 -11.58
N THR A 808 45.10 10.79 -12.68
CA THR A 808 46.07 10.16 -13.58
C THR A 808 46.63 11.08 -14.65
N SER A 809 45.89 12.11 -15.08
CA SER A 809 46.29 12.93 -16.25
C SER A 809 47.30 14.02 -15.91
N ILE A 810 47.20 14.66 -14.74
CA ILE A 810 48.15 15.72 -14.33
C ILE A 810 49.53 15.12 -13.97
N ARG A 811 49.61 13.81 -13.71
CA ARG A 811 50.86 13.13 -13.33
C ARG A 811 51.73 12.69 -14.52
N LYS A 812 51.24 12.78 -15.76
CA LYS A 812 51.97 12.34 -16.97
C LYS A 812 52.48 13.47 -17.88
N SER A 813 52.21 14.74 -17.57
CA SER A 813 52.65 15.86 -18.41
C SER A 813 53.64 16.77 -17.68
N LEU A 814 54.92 16.36 -17.67
CA LEU A 814 56.03 17.30 -17.86
C LEU A 814 57.30 16.52 -18.29
N PRO A 815 57.66 16.47 -19.59
CA PRO A 815 59.06 16.48 -19.95
C PRO A 815 59.56 17.90 -19.73
N THR A 816 60.46 18.06 -18.77
CA THR A 816 61.26 19.26 -18.54
C THR A 816 61.98 19.66 -19.82
N VAL A 817 61.65 20.83 -20.37
CA VAL A 817 62.47 21.51 -21.37
C VAL A 817 63.79 21.88 -20.69
N PRO A 818 64.97 21.48 -21.20
CA PRO A 818 66.24 21.88 -20.62
C PRO A 818 66.44 23.40 -20.82
N PRO A 819 67.08 24.09 -19.86
CA PRO A 819 67.38 25.51 -20.01
C PRO A 819 68.39 25.73 -21.16
N PRO A 820 68.29 26.86 -21.88
CA PRO A 820 69.24 27.19 -22.94
C PRO A 820 70.63 27.44 -22.34
N ALA A 821 71.65 26.95 -23.04
CA ALA A 821 73.08 27.06 -22.71
C ALA A 821 73.61 28.48 -22.81
#